data_AF-A0A8H9WPL5-F1
#
_entry.id   AF-A0A8H9WPL5-F1
#
_cell.length_a   1.000
_cell.length_b   1.000
_cell.length_c   1.000
_cell.angle_alpha   90.00
_cell.angle_beta   90.00
_cell.angle_gamma   90.00
#
_symmetry.space_group_name_H-M   'P 1'
#
loop_
_entity.id
_entity.type
_entity.pdbx_description
1 polymer ?
#
loop_
_entity_poly.entity_id
_entity_poly.type
_entity_poly.pdbx_seq_one_letter_code
_entity_poly.pdbx_strand_id
1 'polypeptide(L)'
;MKWRRLKGSGERAIGYGRWSSRGRSLTSWSPGEALVATSELCGWRIRCRWVRRAPNSGAAREDRCSHLAALRGPRADALAAARGIRDRKGRTRLAHGCAAAGSAGGGHGARGWHGAALRVAGGRTERVVVWGEQRRDDHRRRAGGGYEGSLRRRLLVLFGVVLLDREVGPRPGVLVHGGRDPSAALRRSGAHSRPHRRHVCRDRRRGVARGYWTQAGGPGMNVHHAHERRRRARGAQLMIALVLGLLAAAFFRIQVLGSDAWELRATSNRIRQLSLPAPRGIIYDRNGDILVDNVPGYAITLLPGPLDEARETLERMSAYVEMSEERIERVLATLRRYGREVVVDADADFETVSALEERRAEFPGLYLEMRPRRRYLLGEAAGHVLGYVGEITAEELASPSFAADLYRQGMVVGKNGIENEYEQQLQGRQGLRYLEFDARGHIVGDFGGARTDPGESGQDLHLNLDMELQAWIHSIFPDSMAGAVVALDPADGGVLALYSAPSYDPNEFVGGISTDLWASLTADEGNPLYDRSVLGLYAPASTWKLATAGIALDLGVVTPDEFMAVPCNGSFTFGARSYRCHLAEGHGFNNLAQAIGNSCDVYFYQLGLRITLDELLRRSTEIGFSQRCGIDLPQESQGIFPAERAFWERRFGYAPREGEVLNLAIGQGPNSQTPLKMAQFYLAIASDGSAPTPALAQGANEGEGWSLDLAPEHLESLRDGLRAVTAPGGTAHIRTSLEYWEVLGKTGTGEHAESQAGTAPPHAWFAGMAGPFGGPPEIVVVVIVEYGQSGSSVASPIMSKTADFYLRKKYDIPFDTVQTYLEHIQRGPVPAWYRERYPTNAGSR
;
A
#
# COMPACT_ATOMS: atom_id res chain seq x y z
N MET A 1 -48.26 -22.24 -30.34
CA MET A 1 -49.42 -23.15 -30.20
C MET A 1 -48.98 -24.59 -30.40
N LYS A 2 -49.74 -25.56 -29.86
CA LYS A 2 -49.69 -27.02 -30.14
C LYS A 2 -48.35 -27.76 -30.00
N TRP A 3 -48.24 -28.52 -28.91
CA TRP A 3 -47.44 -29.76 -28.83
C TRP A 3 -47.87 -30.82 -29.86
N ARG A 4 -46.98 -31.76 -30.20
CA ARG A 4 -47.31 -33.20 -30.25
C ARG A 4 -46.06 -34.10 -30.12
N ARG A 5 -46.18 -35.17 -29.32
CA ARG A 5 -45.25 -36.31 -29.20
C ARG A 5 -45.58 -37.39 -30.25
N LEU A 6 -44.66 -38.35 -30.47
CA LEU A 6 -44.83 -39.83 -30.64
C LEU A 6 -43.42 -40.43 -30.99
N LYS A 7 -43.02 -41.69 -30.71
CA LYS A 7 -43.28 -42.62 -29.57
C LYS A 7 -42.37 -43.88 -29.67
N GLY A 8 -42.04 -44.52 -28.54
CA GLY A 8 -41.40 -45.86 -28.45
C GLY A 8 -39.87 -45.85 -28.57
N SER A 9 -39.10 -46.83 -28.04
CA SER A 9 -39.39 -47.96 -27.12
C SER A 9 -38.04 -48.48 -26.55
N GLY A 10 -37.92 -49.14 -25.39
CA GLY A 10 -38.92 -49.47 -24.37
C GLY A 10 -38.78 -50.89 -23.79
N GLU A 11 -37.81 -51.16 -22.92
CA GLU A 11 -37.63 -52.47 -22.25
C GLU A 11 -37.04 -52.36 -20.82
N ARG A 12 -37.08 -53.42 -19.99
CA ARG A 12 -36.69 -53.40 -18.55
C ARG A 12 -36.19 -54.76 -18.01
N ALA A 13 -35.14 -54.76 -17.17
CA ALA A 13 -34.87 -55.65 -16.00
C ALA A 13 -33.46 -55.30 -15.47
N ILE A 14 -33.13 -55.05 -14.19
CA ILE A 14 -33.42 -55.67 -12.86
C ILE A 14 -32.50 -56.87 -12.52
N GLY A 15 -31.62 -56.71 -11.52
CA GLY A 15 -31.25 -57.80 -10.58
C GLY A 15 -29.79 -57.91 -10.09
N TYR A 16 -29.56 -57.58 -8.79
CA TYR A 16 -28.58 -58.13 -7.79
C TYR A 16 -27.16 -58.63 -8.23
N GLY A 17 -26.03 -58.38 -7.55
CA GLY A 17 -25.69 -57.78 -6.22
C GLY A 17 -24.13 -57.65 -6.10
N ARG A 18 -23.40 -57.84 -4.98
CA ARG A 18 -23.72 -58.11 -3.55
C ARG A 18 -22.43 -58.03 -2.66
N TRP A 19 -22.47 -57.44 -1.44
CA TRP A 19 -21.50 -57.59 -0.29
C TRP A 19 -20.07 -56.97 -0.42
N SER A 20 -19.35 -56.55 0.64
CA SER A 20 -19.69 -56.39 2.09
C SER A 20 -18.73 -55.50 2.93
N SER A 21 -19.33 -54.64 3.79
CA SER A 21 -18.95 -54.27 5.19
C SER A 21 -17.59 -53.66 5.58
N ARG A 22 -17.63 -52.46 6.22
CA ARG A 22 -17.09 -52.03 7.55
C ARG A 22 -16.89 -50.49 7.58
N GLY A 23 -17.24 -49.70 8.62
CA GLY A 23 -18.06 -49.98 9.82
C GLY A 23 -17.82 -49.06 11.04
N ARG A 24 -18.48 -47.89 11.12
CA ARG A 24 -18.82 -47.02 12.29
C ARG A 24 -19.44 -45.69 11.74
N SER A 25 -20.54 -45.04 12.15
CA SER A 25 -21.35 -44.89 13.40
C SER A 25 -20.72 -43.93 14.43
N LEU A 26 -21.33 -42.87 15.00
CA LEU A 26 -22.63 -42.14 14.98
C LEU A 26 -22.34 -40.68 15.47
N THR A 27 -23.18 -39.62 15.57
CA THR A 27 -24.61 -39.19 15.37
C THR A 27 -24.57 -37.68 14.95
N SER A 28 -25.48 -36.96 14.27
CA SER A 28 -26.91 -37.05 13.86
C SER A 28 -28.00 -36.58 14.86
N TRP A 29 -28.65 -35.41 14.64
CA TRP A 29 -30.12 -35.15 14.60
C TRP A 29 -30.47 -33.65 14.40
N SER A 30 -31.57 -33.35 13.69
CA SER A 30 -32.21 -32.03 13.59
C SER A 30 -33.72 -32.15 13.90
N PRO A 31 -34.35 -31.07 14.40
CA PRO A 31 -35.63 -30.60 13.83
C PRO A 31 -35.68 -29.05 13.77
N GLY A 32 -36.66 -28.39 13.13
CA GLY A 32 -37.87 -28.88 12.47
C GLY A 32 -38.52 -27.82 11.56
N GLU A 33 -39.78 -28.00 11.17
CA GLU A 33 -40.38 -27.34 9.99
C GLU A 33 -41.20 -26.05 10.26
N ALA A 34 -41.14 -25.15 9.27
CA ALA A 34 -42.19 -24.25 8.72
C ALA A 34 -43.32 -23.66 9.60
N LEU A 35 -43.47 -22.33 9.55
CA LEU A 35 -44.77 -21.65 9.64
C LEU A 35 -44.75 -20.18 9.14
N VAL A 36 -45.22 -19.92 7.92
CA VAL A 36 -45.79 -18.63 7.48
C VAL A 36 -46.96 -18.91 6.54
N ALA A 37 -48.12 -18.30 6.79
CA ALA A 37 -49.34 -18.50 6.01
C ALA A 37 -49.60 -17.36 5.00
N THR A 38 -50.32 -17.65 3.94
CA THR A 38 -50.77 -16.68 2.92
C THR A 38 -52.17 -16.14 3.20
N SER A 39 -52.43 -14.92 2.74
CA SER A 39 -53.78 -14.43 2.42
C SER A 39 -53.71 -13.35 1.33
N GLU A 40 -54.77 -13.19 0.54
CA GLU A 40 -54.74 -12.51 -0.77
C GLU A 40 -55.56 -11.19 -0.80
N LEU A 41 -55.66 -10.60 -2.02
CA LEU A 41 -56.66 -9.62 -2.49
C LEU A 41 -56.52 -8.19 -1.92
N CYS A 42 -56.34 -7.16 -2.74
CA CYS A 42 -57.24 -6.78 -3.84
C CYS A 42 -56.53 -5.87 -4.88
N GLY A 43 -57.08 -5.70 -6.09
CA GLY A 43 -56.45 -4.89 -7.15
C GLY A 43 -57.44 -4.11 -8.02
N TRP A 44 -57.04 -2.91 -8.46
CA TRP A 44 -57.82 -2.04 -9.38
C TRP A 44 -56.92 -1.35 -10.41
N ARG A 45 -57.48 -1.10 -11.61
CA ARG A 45 -56.87 -0.43 -12.78
C ARG A 45 -57.86 0.61 -13.32
N ILE A 46 -57.52 1.91 -13.37
CA ILE A 46 -58.14 2.92 -14.27
C ILE A 46 -57.05 3.90 -14.78
N ARG A 47 -57.30 4.54 -15.94
CA ARG A 47 -56.40 5.44 -16.71
C ARG A 47 -56.70 6.93 -16.46
N CYS A 48 -55.77 7.85 -16.78
CA CYS A 48 -55.87 8.83 -17.91
C CYS A 48 -55.10 10.17 -17.75
N ARG A 49 -54.35 10.59 -18.80
CA ARG A 49 -54.01 11.96 -19.32
C ARG A 49 -53.51 13.06 -18.33
N TRP A 50 -52.73 14.08 -18.72
CA TRP A 50 -52.67 14.95 -19.93
C TRP A 50 -51.19 15.25 -20.31
N VAL A 51 -50.75 15.30 -21.59
CA VAL A 51 -50.92 16.39 -22.59
C VAL A 51 -50.35 17.73 -22.05
N ARG A 52 -49.21 18.29 -22.50
CA ARG A 52 -48.81 18.84 -23.83
C ARG A 52 -47.28 19.19 -23.78
N ARG A 53 -46.51 19.66 -24.78
CA ARG A 53 -46.65 20.05 -26.21
C ARG A 53 -45.24 19.99 -26.87
N ALA A 54 -45.13 19.92 -28.21
CA ALA A 54 -43.91 20.24 -28.98
C ALA A 54 -44.23 21.11 -30.22
N PRO A 55 -43.23 21.75 -30.84
CA PRO A 55 -43.10 21.93 -32.30
C PRO A 55 -42.04 20.93 -32.84
N ASN A 56 -42.18 20.20 -33.96
CA ASN A 56 -42.57 20.53 -35.34
C ASN A 56 -41.66 21.57 -36.04
N SER A 57 -41.24 21.40 -37.31
CA SER A 57 -41.32 20.24 -38.24
C SER A 57 -40.65 20.56 -39.59
N GLY A 58 -40.20 19.54 -40.35
CA GLY A 58 -39.68 19.67 -41.73
C GLY A 58 -38.14 19.77 -41.77
N ALA A 59 -37.35 18.94 -42.45
CA ALA A 59 -37.53 18.00 -43.58
C ALA A 59 -37.76 18.65 -44.97
N ALA A 60 -36.73 18.63 -45.82
CA ALA A 60 -36.74 18.14 -47.22
C ALA A 60 -35.47 18.54 -48.02
N ARG A 61 -34.96 17.60 -48.84
CA ARG A 61 -34.24 17.83 -50.12
C ARG A 61 -32.87 18.55 -50.11
N GLU A 62 -32.09 18.52 -51.20
CA GLU A 62 -31.65 17.49 -52.20
C GLU A 62 -30.52 18.18 -53.02
N ASP A 63 -29.85 17.45 -53.92
CA ASP A 63 -28.78 17.92 -54.84
C ASP A 63 -27.46 18.41 -54.19
N ARG A 64 -26.24 17.93 -54.53
CA ARG A 64 -25.54 17.51 -55.78
C ARG A 64 -24.83 18.65 -56.54
N CYS A 65 -23.75 18.24 -57.22
CA CYS A 65 -23.08 18.89 -58.36
C CYS A 65 -22.09 20.05 -58.12
N SER A 66 -20.84 19.64 -57.84
CA SER A 66 -19.68 19.72 -58.77
C SER A 66 -18.96 21.04 -59.10
N HIS A 67 -17.62 20.98 -58.98
CA HIS A 67 -16.56 21.57 -59.82
C HIS A 67 -16.63 23.03 -60.30
N LEU A 68 -15.62 23.82 -59.92
CA LEU A 68 -14.54 24.39 -60.77
C LEU A 68 -13.68 25.32 -59.87
N ALA A 69 -12.40 25.03 -59.59
CA ALA A 69 -11.21 25.25 -60.43
C ALA A 69 -10.65 26.69 -60.41
N ALA A 70 -9.59 26.88 -59.61
CA ALA A 70 -8.45 27.82 -59.71
C ALA A 70 -8.64 29.30 -60.14
N LEU A 71 -7.96 30.23 -59.44
CA LEU A 71 -6.88 31.09 -60.00
C LEU A 71 -6.30 32.09 -58.95
N ARG A 72 -4.95 32.15 -58.89
CA ARG A 72 -4.07 33.32 -58.55
C ARG A 72 -4.25 34.13 -57.24
N GLY A 73 -3.12 34.34 -56.53
CA GLY A 73 -2.89 35.52 -55.66
C GLY A 73 -2.45 36.77 -56.48
N PRO A 74 -1.68 37.76 -55.94
CA PRO A 74 -0.85 37.74 -54.73
C PRO A 74 -0.87 39.06 -53.89
N ARG A 75 0.20 39.28 -53.07
CA ARG A 75 0.52 40.43 -52.16
C ARG A 75 -0.15 40.34 -50.78
N ALA A 76 0.53 40.49 -49.62
CA ALA A 76 1.89 40.88 -49.21
C ALA A 76 2.22 42.39 -49.06
N ASP A 77 2.55 42.74 -47.81
CA ASP A 77 3.23 43.93 -47.28
C ASP A 77 4.20 43.46 -46.15
N ALA A 78 5.18 44.20 -45.64
CA ALA A 78 6.25 44.97 -46.29
C ALA A 78 7.39 45.27 -45.24
N LEU A 79 8.57 45.74 -45.70
CA LEU A 79 9.77 46.19 -44.93
C LEU A 79 10.62 45.03 -44.33
N ALA A 80 11.91 44.77 -44.64
CA ALA A 80 13.12 45.59 -44.98
C ALA A 80 13.86 46.16 -43.74
N ALA A 81 15.20 46.33 -43.67
CA ALA A 81 16.31 46.24 -44.65
C ALA A 81 17.68 46.14 -43.89
N ALA A 82 18.89 45.90 -44.45
CA ALA A 82 19.38 45.23 -45.69
C ALA A 82 20.95 45.24 -45.77
N ARG A 83 21.55 44.34 -46.58
CA ARG A 83 22.95 44.32 -47.13
C ARG A 83 24.14 43.91 -46.22
N GLY A 84 25.24 43.51 -46.88
CA GLY A 84 26.61 43.34 -46.36
C GLY A 84 27.65 43.39 -47.50
N ILE A 85 28.96 43.43 -47.21
CA ILE A 85 30.08 43.30 -48.19
C ILE A 85 31.44 43.06 -47.48
N ARG A 86 32.48 42.66 -48.23
CA ARG A 86 33.87 42.27 -47.83
C ARG A 86 34.74 43.44 -47.30
N ASP A 87 35.83 43.15 -46.56
CA ASP A 87 37.22 43.07 -47.11
C ASP A 87 38.29 42.56 -46.08
N ARG A 88 39.58 42.65 -46.42
CA ARG A 88 40.77 41.98 -45.85
C ARG A 88 41.63 42.84 -44.89
N LYS A 89 42.61 42.16 -44.26
CA LYS A 89 43.81 42.67 -43.51
C LYS A 89 43.51 43.10 -42.05
N GLY A 90 44.43 42.96 -41.08
CA GLY A 90 45.76 42.33 -41.08
C GLY A 90 46.69 42.89 -39.98
N ARG A 91 47.71 42.11 -39.55
CA ARG A 91 48.62 42.30 -38.38
C ARG A 91 47.96 41.96 -37.04
N THR A 92 48.52 41.22 -36.06
CA THR A 92 49.89 40.85 -35.57
C THR A 92 50.60 41.83 -34.64
N ARG A 93 50.81 41.44 -33.36
CA ARG A 93 52.07 41.42 -32.56
C ARG A 93 51.77 40.84 -31.15
N LEU A 94 52.53 39.85 -30.64
CA LEU A 94 53.81 39.91 -29.86
C LEU A 94 53.68 40.61 -28.50
N ALA A 95 54.27 40.16 -27.38
CA ALA A 95 55.02 38.94 -26.98
C ALA A 95 54.95 38.82 -25.42
N HIS A 96 55.48 37.87 -24.63
CA HIS A 96 56.57 36.86 -24.67
C HIS A 96 56.09 35.57 -23.92
N GLY A 97 56.84 34.48 -23.67
CA GLY A 97 58.22 34.05 -23.97
C GLY A 97 58.96 33.48 -22.73
N CYS A 98 59.77 32.42 -22.92
CA CYS A 98 60.53 31.65 -21.90
C CYS A 98 59.70 30.80 -20.89
N ALA A 99 60.23 29.76 -20.25
CA ALA A 99 61.33 28.81 -20.59
C ALA A 99 61.35 27.63 -19.58
N ALA A 100 61.98 26.50 -19.98
CA ALA A 100 62.40 25.36 -19.14
C ALA A 100 61.30 24.54 -18.42
N ALA A 101 61.56 23.35 -17.86
CA ALA A 101 62.33 22.17 -18.30
C ALA A 101 62.13 21.07 -17.23
N GLY A 102 62.02 19.78 -17.59
CA GLY A 102 61.78 18.72 -16.61
C GLY A 102 61.55 17.35 -17.26
N SER A 103 62.63 16.71 -17.70
CA SER A 103 62.60 15.45 -18.46
C SER A 103 63.09 14.24 -17.64
N ALA A 104 62.81 13.05 -18.18
CA ALA A 104 63.19 11.70 -17.71
C ALA A 104 62.30 11.12 -16.58
N GLY A 105 62.06 9.80 -16.55
CA GLY A 105 62.53 8.75 -17.46
C GLY A 105 61.63 7.51 -17.45
N GLY A 106 61.75 6.67 -18.49
CA GLY A 106 61.01 5.41 -18.59
C GLY A 106 61.76 4.20 -18.02
N GLY A 107 61.08 3.06 -17.87
CA GLY A 107 61.69 1.80 -17.45
C GLY A 107 60.70 0.63 -17.41
N HIS A 108 61.11 -0.54 -17.90
CA HIS A 108 60.31 -1.77 -17.86
C HIS A 108 60.18 -2.34 -16.44
N GLY A 109 59.14 -3.14 -16.18
CA GLY A 109 59.03 -3.88 -14.91
C GLY A 109 57.90 -4.90 -14.88
N ALA A 110 58.10 -6.10 -15.43
CA ALA A 110 57.16 -7.21 -15.28
C ALA A 110 57.42 -8.03 -13.99
N ARG A 111 56.36 -8.22 -13.20
CA ARG A 111 56.13 -9.25 -12.15
C ARG A 111 54.75 -8.96 -11.54
N GLY A 112 53.82 -9.89 -11.34
CA GLY A 112 53.92 -11.36 -11.36
C GLY A 112 54.05 -11.89 -9.95
N TRP A 113 52.92 -12.13 -9.29
CA TRP A 113 52.82 -12.74 -7.95
C TRP A 113 51.68 -13.74 -7.91
N HIS A 114 51.91 -14.87 -7.23
CA HIS A 114 50.92 -15.94 -7.03
C HIS A 114 50.01 -15.61 -5.85
N GLY A 115 48.80 -16.19 -5.85
CA GLY A 115 47.95 -16.22 -4.66
C GLY A 115 48.47 -17.20 -3.60
N ALA A 116 48.04 -17.00 -2.36
CA ALA A 116 48.20 -17.96 -1.28
C ALA A 116 46.89 -18.03 -0.48
N ALA A 117 46.30 -19.23 -0.38
CA ALA A 117 45.15 -19.46 0.49
C ALA A 117 45.64 -19.82 1.90
N LEU A 118 44.98 -19.27 2.93
CA LEU A 118 45.21 -19.67 4.32
C LEU A 118 43.88 -20.04 4.98
N ARG A 119 43.77 -21.28 5.45
CA ARG A 119 42.73 -21.70 6.41
C ARG A 119 43.27 -21.53 7.82
N VAL A 120 42.52 -20.85 8.69
CA VAL A 120 42.58 -21.02 10.16
C VAL A 120 41.13 -21.11 10.66
N ALA A 121 40.90 -21.83 11.76
CA ALA A 121 39.57 -22.28 12.16
C ALA A 121 39.00 -21.54 13.38
N GLY A 122 37.68 -21.59 13.51
CA GLY A 122 36.96 -21.82 14.77
C GLY A 122 37.10 -20.80 15.91
N GLY A 123 36.07 -19.97 16.09
CA GLY A 123 35.85 -19.22 17.33
C GLY A 123 34.44 -18.64 17.40
N ARG A 124 33.65 -19.02 18.42
CA ARG A 124 32.43 -18.29 18.79
C ARG A 124 32.84 -17.08 19.62
N THR A 125 32.29 -15.90 19.32
CA THR A 125 32.27 -14.77 20.23
C THR A 125 30.93 -14.05 20.12
N GLU A 126 30.20 -14.00 21.24
CA GLU A 126 29.01 -13.17 21.40
C GLU A 126 29.41 -11.69 21.39
N ARG A 127 28.53 -10.80 20.93
CA ARG A 127 28.72 -9.34 21.02
C ARG A 127 27.64 -8.71 21.87
N VAL A 128 27.94 -8.52 23.16
CA VAL A 128 27.25 -7.54 23.99
C VAL A 128 27.62 -6.15 23.49
N VAL A 129 26.62 -5.31 23.20
CA VAL A 129 26.82 -3.90 22.83
C VAL A 129 26.54 -3.03 24.05
N VAL A 130 27.57 -2.34 24.55
CA VAL A 130 27.46 -1.35 25.63
C VAL A 130 27.53 0.05 25.01
N TRP A 131 26.54 0.88 25.29
CA TRP A 131 26.55 2.29 24.89
C TRP A 131 27.40 3.12 25.86
N GLY A 132 28.31 3.93 25.31
CA GLY A 132 29.18 4.84 26.06
C GLY A 132 28.88 6.30 25.74
N GLU A 133 28.46 7.07 26.76
CA GLU A 133 28.22 8.51 26.67
C GLU A 133 29.54 9.29 26.81
N GLN A 134 29.76 10.35 26.00
CA GLN A 134 30.88 11.26 26.25
C GLN A 134 30.61 12.72 25.82
N ARG A 135 30.59 13.63 26.80
CA ARG A 135 30.55 15.09 26.58
C ARG A 135 31.94 15.67 26.26
N ARG A 136 31.98 16.77 25.51
CA ARG A 136 33.01 17.83 25.62
C ARG A 136 32.48 19.22 25.26
N ASP A 137 32.69 20.18 26.15
CA ASP A 137 32.85 21.61 25.84
C ASP A 137 34.26 21.83 25.20
N ASP A 138 34.67 22.95 24.59
CA ASP A 138 34.54 24.34 25.07
C ASP A 138 34.97 25.42 24.02
N HIS A 139 34.54 26.66 24.24
CA HIS A 139 35.23 27.95 23.97
C HIS A 139 35.53 28.55 22.55
N ARG A 140 34.86 29.70 22.27
CA ARG A 140 35.38 31.07 21.92
C ARG A 140 35.24 31.73 20.50
N ARG A 141 34.37 32.77 20.50
CA ARG A 141 34.59 34.21 20.13
C ARG A 141 34.56 34.75 18.66
N ARG A 142 33.56 35.64 18.42
CA ARG A 142 33.55 36.92 17.63
C ARG A 142 33.70 36.80 16.08
N ALA A 143 33.25 37.74 15.20
CA ALA A 143 32.76 39.13 15.35
C ALA A 143 31.81 39.57 14.17
N GLY A 144 30.96 40.60 14.40
CA GLY A 144 30.31 41.48 13.37
C GLY A 144 29.22 40.87 12.44
N GLY A 145 28.26 41.61 11.84
CA GLY A 145 27.79 42.99 12.10
C GLY A 145 27.35 43.78 10.85
N GLY A 146 26.08 44.27 10.77
CA GLY A 146 25.65 45.28 9.79
C GLY A 146 24.16 45.25 9.34
N TYR A 147 23.60 46.44 9.05
CA TYR A 147 22.28 46.79 8.43
C TYR A 147 20.99 46.26 9.11
N GLU A 148 20.00 47.07 9.53
CA GLU A 148 19.24 48.22 8.98
C GLU A 148 17.95 47.84 8.23
N GLY A 149 16.85 48.55 8.53
CA GLY A 149 15.52 48.37 7.92
C GLY A 149 14.39 48.58 8.93
N SER A 150 13.68 49.71 8.88
CA SER A 150 12.66 50.08 9.88
C SER A 150 11.24 50.13 9.31
N LEU A 151 10.19 49.91 10.12
CA LEU A 151 8.99 50.76 10.12
C LEU A 151 8.02 50.55 11.31
N ARG A 152 8.03 51.53 12.24
CA ARG A 152 6.92 52.06 13.07
C ARG A 152 5.65 51.22 13.34
N ARG A 153 5.30 51.14 14.64
CA ARG A 153 4.29 52.03 15.27
C ARG A 153 4.53 52.21 16.76
N ARG A 154 3.91 53.23 17.37
CA ARG A 154 4.14 53.66 18.77
C ARG A 154 3.06 53.13 19.71
N LEU A 155 3.44 52.84 20.95
CA LEU A 155 2.54 52.89 22.12
C LEU A 155 3.15 53.86 23.16
N LEU A 156 2.31 54.55 23.94
CA LEU A 156 2.74 55.49 24.97
C LEU A 156 2.72 54.82 26.36
N VAL A 157 3.61 55.26 27.25
CA VAL A 157 3.76 54.77 28.63
C VAL A 157 3.29 55.85 29.61
N LEU A 158 2.71 55.45 30.76
CA LEU A 158 2.89 56.14 32.05
C LEU A 158 2.52 55.25 33.25
N PHE A 159 3.08 55.58 34.42
CA PHE A 159 3.00 54.85 35.71
C PHE A 159 1.77 55.28 36.54
N GLY A 160 1.35 54.60 37.62
CA GLY A 160 1.84 53.37 38.29
C GLY A 160 1.37 53.29 39.76
N VAL A 161 2.19 52.68 40.64
CA VAL A 161 2.10 52.62 42.14
C VAL A 161 1.23 51.50 42.77
N VAL A 162 1.89 50.36 43.00
CA VAL A 162 2.07 49.63 44.29
C VAL A 162 0.99 49.69 45.39
N LEU A 163 0.56 48.51 45.85
CA LEU A 163 0.48 48.15 47.27
C LEU A 163 0.97 46.69 47.46
N LEU A 164 1.43 46.33 48.66
CA LEU A 164 1.97 44.99 48.98
C LEU A 164 0.90 44.10 49.63
N ASP A 165 1.09 42.78 49.51
CA ASP A 165 0.93 41.88 50.66
C ASP A 165 1.95 40.72 50.60
N ARG A 166 2.09 39.96 51.70
CA ARG A 166 3.28 39.13 51.98
C ARG A 166 3.02 38.00 52.98
N GLU A 167 3.03 36.74 52.52
CA GLU A 167 3.35 35.55 53.34
C GLU A 167 3.99 34.46 52.43
N VAL A 168 5.23 34.04 52.68
CA VAL A 168 5.68 32.93 53.56
C VAL A 168 5.43 31.54 52.96
N GLY A 169 6.53 30.80 52.73
CA GLY A 169 6.53 29.37 52.43
C GLY A 169 7.72 28.68 53.13
N PRO A 170 7.63 27.38 53.46
CA PRO A 170 8.68 26.67 54.20
C PRO A 170 9.81 26.11 53.31
N ARG A 171 10.96 25.80 53.92
CA ARG A 171 12.07 25.04 53.33
C ARG A 171 12.42 23.80 54.19
N PRO A 172 13.09 22.76 53.63
CA PRO A 172 13.11 21.41 54.21
C PRO A 172 14.38 21.01 54.99
N GLY A 173 14.29 19.86 55.68
CA GLY A 173 15.36 19.11 56.37
C GLY A 173 14.74 18.09 57.36
N VAL A 174 15.36 16.99 57.81
CA VAL A 174 16.75 16.48 57.71
C VAL A 174 16.79 14.93 57.92
N LEU A 175 17.64 14.19 57.18
CA LEU A 175 18.22 12.80 57.37
C LEU A 175 17.30 11.58 57.77
N VAL A 176 17.24 10.44 57.05
CA VAL A 176 18.27 9.36 56.82
C VAL A 176 18.71 8.66 58.14
N HIS A 177 18.69 7.33 58.38
CA HIS A 177 18.73 6.12 57.51
C HIS A 177 18.16 4.83 58.20
N GLY A 178 17.54 3.90 57.44
CA GLY A 178 17.50 2.42 57.68
C GLY A 178 16.59 1.85 58.80
N GLY A 179 16.10 0.59 58.74
CA GLY A 179 16.08 -0.40 57.64
C GLY A 179 15.67 -1.83 58.09
N ARG A 180 15.06 -2.61 57.18
CA ARG A 180 14.59 -4.04 57.27
C ARG A 180 13.28 -4.35 58.05
N ASP A 181 12.23 -4.68 57.28
CA ASP A 181 11.62 -6.03 57.09
C ASP A 181 11.71 -7.13 58.18
N PRO A 182 10.81 -8.16 58.19
CA PRO A 182 9.69 -8.43 57.25
C PRO A 182 8.34 -8.90 57.85
N SER A 183 7.35 -9.03 56.95
CA SER A 183 6.27 -10.06 56.88
C SER A 183 5.43 -10.49 58.12
N ALA A 184 4.10 -10.48 57.95
CA ALA A 184 3.27 -11.71 57.89
C ALA A 184 1.78 -11.41 57.65
N ALA A 185 1.09 -12.29 56.93
CA ALA A 185 -0.38 -12.28 56.83
C ALA A 185 -1.02 -13.15 57.92
N LEU A 186 -2.29 -12.89 58.27
CA LEU A 186 -3.05 -13.75 59.17
C LEU A 186 -4.52 -13.90 58.74
N ARG A 187 -4.92 -15.14 58.46
CA ARG A 187 -6.31 -15.56 58.17
C ARG A 187 -6.90 -16.33 59.36
N ARG A 188 -8.22 -16.20 59.52
CA ARG A 188 -9.16 -17.23 60.01
C ARG A 188 -9.05 -17.80 61.45
N SER A 189 -10.00 -17.35 62.26
CA SER A 189 -11.01 -18.17 62.98
C SER A 189 -10.65 -19.17 64.10
N GLY A 190 -11.14 -18.85 65.31
CA GLY A 190 -11.74 -19.79 66.27
C GLY A 190 -10.79 -20.53 67.23
N ALA A 191 -11.25 -21.08 68.37
CA ALA A 191 -12.52 -20.89 69.09
C ALA A 191 -12.41 -21.46 70.54
N HIS A 192 -13.42 -21.21 71.40
CA HIS A 192 -13.54 -21.69 72.81
C HIS A 192 -12.54 -21.03 73.80
N SER A 193 -12.79 -20.86 75.11
CA SER A 193 -13.85 -21.37 76.02
C SER A 193 -14.40 -20.29 77.00
N ARG A 194 -15.54 -20.57 77.65
CA ARG A 194 -16.16 -19.81 78.78
C ARG A 194 -15.70 -20.41 80.16
N PRO A 195 -16.19 -20.04 81.39
CA PRO A 195 -17.28 -19.10 81.78
C PRO A 195 -17.12 -18.26 83.10
N HIS A 196 -18.17 -17.46 83.43
CA HIS A 196 -18.61 -17.03 84.79
C HIS A 196 -17.79 -15.93 85.54
N ARG A 197 -18.35 -15.10 86.49
CA ARG A 197 -19.72 -14.86 87.00
C ARG A 197 -19.89 -13.48 87.72
N ARG A 198 -21.00 -12.76 87.42
CA ARG A 198 -21.93 -11.92 88.26
C ARG A 198 -21.46 -10.96 89.41
N HIS A 199 -22.41 -10.04 89.74
CA HIS A 199 -22.54 -9.08 90.87
C HIS A 199 -21.90 -7.68 90.65
N VAL A 200 -22.50 -6.49 90.90
CA VAL A 200 -23.76 -5.94 91.53
C VAL A 200 -23.57 -5.22 92.89
N CYS A 201 -24.02 -3.94 92.95
CA CYS A 201 -24.03 -3.00 94.10
C CYS A 201 -22.64 -2.46 94.56
N ARG A 202 -22.49 -1.34 95.31
CA ARG A 202 -23.46 -0.47 96.04
C ARG A 202 -23.02 1.01 96.19
N ASP A 203 -24.00 1.88 96.43
CA ASP A 203 -24.02 3.29 96.89
C ASP A 203 -23.04 3.73 98.02
N ARG A 204 -22.63 5.03 98.01
CA ARG A 204 -22.41 5.84 99.23
C ARG A 204 -22.39 7.38 99.02
N ARG A 205 -22.84 8.14 100.04
CA ARG A 205 -22.76 9.63 100.19
C ARG A 205 -21.97 10.08 101.44
N ARG A 206 -21.45 11.33 101.44
CA ARG A 206 -21.11 12.30 102.53
C ARG A 206 -19.80 13.07 102.19
N GLY A 207 -19.56 14.35 102.53
CA GLY A 207 -20.40 15.42 103.11
C GLY A 207 -19.57 16.46 103.93
N VAL A 208 -20.13 17.68 104.18
CA VAL A 208 -19.59 18.78 105.06
C VAL A 208 -18.41 19.56 104.39
N ALA A 209 -18.15 20.88 104.57
CA ALA A 209 -18.49 21.90 105.59
C ALA A 209 -18.94 23.30 105.05
N ARG A 210 -19.17 24.27 105.96
CA ARG A 210 -19.52 25.69 105.72
C ARG A 210 -18.44 26.65 106.28
N GLY A 211 -18.39 27.88 105.76
CA GLY A 211 -17.74 29.05 106.41
C GLY A 211 -18.28 30.38 105.85
N TYR A 212 -18.47 31.39 106.71
CA TYR A 212 -18.89 32.76 106.35
C TYR A 212 -17.71 33.72 106.52
N TRP A 213 -17.70 34.84 105.76
CA TRP A 213 -17.33 36.19 106.23
C TRP A 213 -17.82 37.26 105.22
N THR A 214 -17.96 38.50 105.68
CA THR A 214 -18.44 39.65 104.88
C THR A 214 -17.74 40.94 105.32
N GLN A 215 -17.25 41.78 104.40
CA GLN A 215 -17.54 43.23 104.34
C GLN A 215 -16.81 44.00 103.21
N ALA A 216 -17.52 45.03 102.72
CA ALA A 216 -17.11 46.35 102.20
C ALA A 216 -15.74 46.61 101.53
N GLY A 217 -15.78 47.36 100.41
CA GLY A 217 -14.62 48.13 99.90
C GLY A 217 -14.57 48.31 98.37
N GLY A 218 -15.04 49.46 97.86
CA GLY A 218 -14.65 49.98 96.53
C GLY A 218 -13.45 50.95 96.66
N PRO A 219 -12.97 51.61 95.58
CA PRO A 219 -13.66 51.85 94.30
C PRO A 219 -12.83 51.51 93.02
N GLY A 220 -13.44 51.64 91.84
CA GLY A 220 -12.74 51.63 90.56
C GLY A 220 -13.66 51.39 89.35
N MET A 221 -13.88 52.41 88.51
CA MET A 221 -14.69 52.28 87.29
C MET A 221 -13.82 51.92 86.08
N ASN A 222 -14.39 51.18 85.13
CA ASN A 222 -14.35 51.61 83.73
C ASN A 222 -15.54 51.04 82.95
N VAL A 223 -16.32 51.92 82.32
CA VAL A 223 -17.58 51.58 81.64
C VAL A 223 -17.43 51.79 80.14
N HIS A 224 -17.40 50.72 79.35
CA HIS A 224 -17.59 50.82 77.90
C HIS A 224 -19.02 51.24 77.58
N HIS A 225 -19.20 52.54 77.35
CA HIS A 225 -20.47 53.22 77.17
C HIS A 225 -21.36 52.53 76.12
N ALA A 226 -22.68 52.52 76.37
CA ALA A 226 -23.67 51.91 75.46
C ALA A 226 -23.65 52.51 74.03
N HIS A 227 -23.20 53.76 73.88
CA HIS A 227 -23.01 54.40 72.58
C HIS A 227 -21.89 53.76 71.74
N GLU A 228 -20.82 53.25 72.34
CA GLU A 228 -19.74 52.57 71.60
C GLU A 228 -20.23 51.27 70.96
N ARG A 229 -20.97 50.46 71.73
CA ARG A 229 -21.59 49.22 71.23
C ARG A 229 -22.57 49.51 70.08
N ARG A 230 -23.39 50.57 70.19
CA ARG A 230 -24.29 50.99 69.10
C ARG A 230 -23.53 51.52 67.86
N ARG A 231 -22.40 52.21 68.02
CA ARG A 231 -21.51 52.60 66.90
C ARG A 231 -20.88 51.38 66.22
N ARG A 232 -20.29 50.46 66.98
CA ARG A 232 -19.67 49.24 66.44
C ARG A 232 -20.68 48.34 65.73
N ALA A 233 -21.88 48.17 66.30
CA ALA A 233 -22.97 47.42 65.66
C ALA A 233 -23.41 48.04 64.32
N ARG A 234 -23.61 49.37 64.26
CA ARG A 234 -23.93 50.07 63.00
C ARG A 234 -22.80 49.97 61.97
N GLY A 235 -21.54 50.03 62.40
CA GLY A 235 -20.38 49.81 61.53
C GLY A 235 -20.36 48.41 60.93
N ALA A 236 -20.63 47.38 61.74
CA ALA A 236 -20.77 46.00 61.27
C ALA A 236 -21.97 45.84 60.31
N GLN A 237 -23.13 46.43 60.61
CA GLN A 237 -24.29 46.41 59.72
C GLN A 237 -24.02 47.11 58.38
N LEU A 238 -23.32 48.25 58.38
CA LEU A 238 -22.91 48.96 57.16
C LEU A 238 -21.90 48.14 56.34
N MET A 239 -20.94 47.47 57.00
CA MET A 239 -19.98 46.60 56.33
C MET A 239 -20.67 45.37 55.72
N ILE A 240 -21.59 44.72 56.45
CA ILE A 240 -22.41 43.61 55.94
C ILE A 240 -23.28 44.06 54.76
N ALA A 241 -23.93 45.23 54.86
CA ALA A 241 -24.74 45.78 53.77
C ALA A 241 -23.88 46.14 52.53
N LEU A 242 -22.67 46.66 52.73
CA LEU A 242 -21.72 46.94 51.64
C LEU A 242 -21.25 45.65 50.96
N VAL A 243 -20.92 44.61 51.73
CA VAL A 243 -20.53 43.29 51.20
C VAL A 243 -21.70 42.64 50.46
N LEU A 244 -22.92 42.67 51.01
CA LEU A 244 -24.12 42.18 50.32
C LEU A 244 -24.43 42.97 49.03
N GLY A 245 -24.23 44.30 49.04
CA GLY A 245 -24.34 45.13 47.84
C GLY A 245 -23.31 44.79 46.76
N LEU A 246 -22.06 44.54 47.16
CA LEU A 246 -20.99 44.05 46.27
C LEU A 246 -21.32 42.68 45.68
N LEU A 247 -21.80 41.74 46.50
CA LEU A 247 -22.23 40.41 46.06
C LEU A 247 -23.44 40.48 45.13
N ALA A 248 -24.42 41.34 45.42
CA ALA A 248 -25.59 41.55 44.56
C ALA A 248 -25.20 42.19 43.21
N ALA A 249 -24.28 43.16 43.21
CA ALA A 249 -23.75 43.75 41.98
C ALA A 249 -22.94 42.73 41.16
N ALA A 250 -22.13 41.88 41.80
CA ALA A 250 -21.41 40.79 41.15
C ALA A 250 -22.37 39.74 40.57
N PHE A 251 -23.42 39.37 41.31
CA PHE A 251 -24.46 38.45 40.86
C PHE A 251 -25.23 39.01 39.66
N PHE A 252 -25.67 40.27 39.71
CA PHE A 252 -26.32 40.95 38.58
C PHE A 252 -25.39 41.02 37.35
N ARG A 253 -24.09 41.28 37.54
CA ARG A 253 -23.12 41.28 36.45
C ARG A 253 -22.95 39.90 35.81
N ILE A 254 -23.04 38.82 36.57
CA ILE A 254 -22.95 37.44 36.05
C ILE A 254 -24.27 37.04 35.37
N GLN A 255 -25.40 37.23 36.04
CA GLN A 255 -26.71 36.71 35.63
C GLN A 255 -27.41 37.54 34.56
N VAL A 256 -27.19 38.86 34.52
CA VAL A 256 -27.85 39.77 33.56
C VAL A 256 -26.86 40.25 32.52
N LEU A 257 -25.79 40.95 32.93
CA LEU A 257 -24.80 41.52 32.00
C LEU A 257 -23.87 40.48 31.36
N GLY A 258 -23.88 39.24 31.82
CA GLY A 258 -23.12 38.12 31.27
C GLY A 258 -23.99 36.99 30.72
N SER A 259 -25.31 37.16 30.71
CA SER A 259 -26.30 36.12 30.34
C SER A 259 -25.95 35.41 29.04
N ASP A 260 -25.94 36.14 27.92
CA ASP A 260 -25.61 35.61 26.58
C ASP A 260 -24.29 34.81 26.56
N ALA A 261 -23.27 35.30 27.25
CA ALA A 261 -21.94 34.70 27.29
C ALA A 261 -21.86 33.45 28.16
N TRP A 262 -22.70 33.32 29.18
CA TRP A 262 -22.83 32.11 29.99
C TRP A 262 -23.81 31.11 29.37
N GLU A 263 -24.83 31.56 28.66
CA GLU A 263 -25.76 30.71 27.89
C GLU A 263 -25.07 30.07 26.68
N LEU A 264 -24.23 30.82 25.95
CA LEU A 264 -23.35 30.27 24.92
C LEU A 264 -22.39 29.21 25.48
N ARG A 265 -21.80 29.45 26.66
CA ARG A 265 -20.91 28.47 27.34
C ARG A 265 -21.66 27.24 27.85
N ALA A 266 -22.86 27.42 28.40
CA ALA A 266 -23.71 26.30 28.81
C ALA A 266 -24.11 25.46 27.58
N THR A 267 -24.41 26.11 26.46
CA THR A 267 -24.77 25.47 25.20
C THR A 267 -23.58 24.73 24.57
N SER A 268 -22.37 25.33 24.55
CA SER A 268 -21.15 24.66 24.05
C SER A 268 -20.66 23.53 24.95
N ASN A 269 -20.99 23.55 26.24
CA ASN A 269 -20.69 22.44 27.15
C ASN A 269 -21.74 21.32 27.04
N ARG A 270 -22.99 21.66 26.70
CA ARG A 270 -24.11 20.72 26.54
C ARG A 270 -24.13 20.02 25.19
N ILE A 271 -23.69 20.68 24.11
CA ILE A 271 -23.70 20.12 22.75
C ILE A 271 -22.26 19.87 22.30
N ARG A 272 -21.93 18.62 21.97
CA ARG A 272 -20.67 18.30 21.27
C ARG A 272 -20.96 17.86 19.84
N GLN A 273 -20.10 18.29 18.92
CA GLN A 273 -20.10 17.86 17.53
C GLN A 273 -19.09 16.74 17.37
N LEU A 274 -19.53 15.57 16.91
CA LEU A 274 -18.68 14.46 16.50
C LEU A 274 -18.64 14.37 14.98
N SER A 275 -17.51 13.93 14.42
CA SER A 275 -17.45 13.58 13.01
C SER A 275 -18.15 12.24 12.77
N LEU A 276 -18.91 12.13 11.68
CA LEU A 276 -19.51 10.88 11.24
C LEU A 276 -18.74 10.36 10.02
N PRO A 277 -18.02 9.22 10.11
CA PRO A 277 -17.29 8.68 8.98
C PRO A 277 -18.23 8.28 7.84
N ALA A 278 -17.98 8.80 6.64
CA ALA A 278 -18.64 8.34 5.44
C ALA A 278 -18.07 6.98 4.98
N PRO A 279 -18.85 6.12 4.31
CA PRO A 279 -18.32 4.95 3.61
C PRO A 279 -17.32 5.37 2.53
N ARG A 280 -16.24 4.60 2.38
CA ARG A 280 -15.32 4.74 1.23
C ARG A 280 -15.96 4.16 -0.03
N GLY A 281 -15.61 4.67 -1.21
CA GLY A 281 -16.08 4.13 -2.49
C GLY A 281 -15.81 2.63 -2.64
N ILE A 282 -16.72 1.87 -3.22
CA ILE A 282 -16.55 0.43 -3.46
C ILE A 282 -15.58 0.23 -4.63
N ILE A 283 -14.67 -0.73 -4.50
CA ILE A 283 -13.74 -1.11 -5.58
C ILE A 283 -14.28 -2.39 -6.23
N TYR A 284 -14.50 -2.35 -7.53
CA TYR A 284 -14.99 -3.45 -8.36
C TYR A 284 -13.92 -3.95 -9.32
N ASP A 285 -14.01 -5.23 -9.66
CA ASP A 285 -13.24 -5.88 -10.73
C ASP A 285 -13.79 -5.51 -12.14
N ARG A 286 -13.17 -6.03 -13.20
CA ARG A 286 -13.57 -5.74 -14.58
C ARG A 286 -14.94 -6.30 -14.99
N ASN A 287 -15.41 -7.33 -14.30
CA ASN A 287 -16.69 -7.99 -14.53
C ASN A 287 -17.84 -7.31 -13.76
N GLY A 288 -17.50 -6.48 -12.77
CA GLY A 288 -18.44 -5.80 -11.87
C GLY A 288 -18.61 -6.50 -10.52
N ASP A 289 -17.79 -7.50 -10.22
CA ASP A 289 -17.74 -8.14 -8.91
C ASP A 289 -16.98 -7.26 -7.91
N ILE A 290 -17.32 -7.37 -6.63
CA ILE A 290 -16.73 -6.54 -5.57
C ILE A 290 -15.34 -7.09 -5.19
N LEU A 291 -14.32 -6.23 -5.22
CA LEU A 291 -12.99 -6.51 -4.67
C LEU A 291 -12.88 -6.01 -3.23
N VAL A 292 -13.37 -4.80 -2.96
CA VAL A 292 -13.29 -4.14 -1.64
C VAL A 292 -14.59 -3.41 -1.33
N ASP A 293 -15.22 -3.75 -0.21
CA ASP A 293 -16.43 -3.09 0.30
C ASP A 293 -16.28 -2.57 1.73
N ASN A 294 -17.39 -2.04 2.28
CA ASN A 294 -17.46 -1.57 3.64
C ASN A 294 -18.53 -2.36 4.40
N VAL A 295 -18.14 -3.09 5.43
CA VAL A 295 -19.05 -3.77 6.37
C VAL A 295 -19.29 -2.91 7.62
N PRO A 296 -20.36 -3.13 8.39
CA PRO A 296 -20.49 -2.51 9.71
C PRO A 296 -19.41 -3.06 10.66
N GLY A 297 -18.51 -2.19 11.11
CA GLY A 297 -17.63 -2.43 12.25
C GLY A 297 -18.03 -1.57 13.44
N TYR A 298 -17.41 -1.81 14.59
CA TYR A 298 -17.66 -1.06 15.81
C TYR A 298 -16.36 -0.42 16.31
N ALA A 299 -16.39 0.88 16.59
CA ALA A 299 -15.28 1.60 17.19
C ALA A 299 -15.58 1.96 18.65
N ILE A 300 -14.55 1.84 19.48
CA ILE A 300 -14.53 2.24 20.87
C ILE A 300 -13.85 3.61 20.95
N THR A 301 -14.65 4.66 21.09
CA THR A 301 -14.18 6.05 21.17
C THR A 301 -14.23 6.57 22.60
N LEU A 302 -13.14 7.16 23.09
CA LEU A 302 -13.08 7.81 24.39
C LEU A 302 -13.23 9.33 24.21
N LEU A 303 -14.27 9.90 24.81
CA LEU A 303 -14.60 11.31 24.73
C LEU A 303 -13.72 12.15 25.67
N PRO A 304 -13.47 13.44 25.37
CA PRO A 304 -12.62 14.29 26.20
C PRO A 304 -13.28 14.61 27.55
N GLY A 305 -12.53 14.35 28.61
CA GLY A 305 -12.91 14.51 30.03
C GLY A 305 -11.67 14.60 30.93
N PRO A 306 -11.81 14.49 32.26
CA PRO A 306 -10.68 14.47 33.19
C PRO A 306 -9.73 13.31 32.91
N LEU A 307 -8.41 13.56 32.91
CA LEU A 307 -7.41 12.55 32.55
C LEU A 307 -7.33 11.39 33.56
N ASP A 308 -7.66 11.63 34.82
CA ASP A 308 -7.67 10.61 35.86
C ASP A 308 -8.86 9.64 35.68
N GLU A 309 -10.04 10.17 35.34
CA GLU A 309 -11.23 9.37 34.97
C GLU A 309 -11.00 8.61 33.65
N ALA A 310 -10.37 9.25 32.67
CA ALA A 310 -10.00 8.61 31.40
C ALA A 310 -9.00 7.45 31.60
N ARG A 311 -8.02 7.61 32.50
CA ARG A 311 -7.09 6.53 32.88
C ARG A 311 -7.85 5.38 33.54
N GLU A 312 -8.67 5.65 34.56
CA GLU A 312 -9.42 4.60 35.26
C GLU A 312 -10.36 3.84 34.30
N THR A 313 -10.99 4.53 33.35
CA THR A 313 -11.79 3.91 32.28
C THR A 313 -10.94 2.98 31.40
N LEU A 314 -9.75 3.39 30.95
CA LEU A 314 -8.86 2.56 30.13
C LEU A 314 -8.28 1.37 30.91
N GLU A 315 -7.91 1.56 32.18
CA GLU A 315 -7.44 0.49 33.06
C GLU A 315 -8.53 -0.57 33.28
N ARG A 316 -9.78 -0.16 33.53
CA ARG A 316 -10.93 -1.09 33.60
C ARG A 316 -11.19 -1.81 32.26
N MET A 317 -10.97 -1.12 31.14
CA MET A 317 -11.21 -1.67 29.80
C MET A 317 -10.17 -2.72 29.37
N SER A 318 -8.99 -2.75 30.01
CA SER A 318 -7.95 -3.77 29.79
C SER A 318 -8.40 -5.22 30.05
N ALA A 319 -9.52 -5.41 30.75
CA ALA A 319 -10.15 -6.72 30.96
C ALA A 319 -10.97 -7.23 29.74
N TYR A 320 -11.14 -6.40 28.70
CA TYR A 320 -11.93 -6.69 27.51
C TYR A 320 -11.17 -6.39 26.20
N VAL A 321 -10.32 -5.35 26.18
CA VAL A 321 -9.50 -4.94 25.03
C VAL A 321 -8.02 -5.06 25.38
N GLU A 322 -7.17 -5.49 24.45
CA GLU A 322 -5.72 -5.57 24.66
C GLU A 322 -5.08 -4.17 24.84
N MET A 323 -4.94 -3.76 26.11
CA MET A 323 -4.43 -2.45 26.51
C MET A 323 -3.11 -2.61 27.29
N SER A 324 -1.98 -2.45 26.61
CA SER A 324 -0.68 -2.27 27.29
C SER A 324 -0.60 -0.88 27.94
N GLU A 325 0.25 -0.69 28.94
CA GLU A 325 0.48 0.62 29.57
C GLU A 325 0.91 1.66 28.52
N GLU A 326 1.70 1.26 27.52
CA GLU A 326 2.10 2.11 26.40
C GLU A 326 0.93 2.46 25.47
N ARG A 327 -0.08 1.59 25.32
CA ARG A 327 -1.35 1.94 24.61
C ARG A 327 -2.16 2.95 25.43
N ILE A 328 -2.28 2.74 26.75
CA ILE A 328 -2.96 3.66 27.68
C ILE A 328 -2.31 5.06 27.65
N GLU A 329 -0.99 5.15 27.84
CA GLU A 329 -0.25 6.42 27.82
C GLU A 329 -0.33 7.13 26.47
N ARG A 330 -0.31 6.40 25.33
CA ARG A 330 -0.51 7.00 24.00
C ARG A 330 -1.90 7.62 23.82
N VAL A 331 -2.96 6.95 24.32
CA VAL A 331 -4.33 7.49 24.29
C VAL A 331 -4.45 8.71 25.20
N LEU A 332 -3.94 8.64 26.44
CA LEU A 332 -3.96 9.77 27.39
C LEU A 332 -3.14 10.97 26.90
N ALA A 333 -1.99 10.74 26.28
CA ALA A 333 -1.18 11.80 25.66
C ALA A 333 -1.91 12.47 24.48
N THR A 334 -2.65 11.70 23.69
CA THR A 334 -3.46 12.20 22.58
C THR A 334 -4.64 13.03 23.08
N LEU A 335 -5.43 12.50 24.04
CA LEU A 335 -6.50 13.22 24.72
C LEU A 335 -5.99 14.55 25.30
N ARG A 336 -4.86 14.52 26.03
CA ARG A 336 -4.24 15.70 26.64
C ARG A 336 -3.73 16.73 25.62
N ARG A 337 -3.19 16.28 24.48
CA ARG A 337 -2.62 17.17 23.45
C ARG A 337 -3.70 17.90 22.66
N TYR A 338 -4.82 17.23 22.35
CA TYR A 338 -5.81 17.75 21.40
C TYR A 338 -7.16 18.13 22.01
N GLY A 339 -7.52 17.63 23.19
CA GLY A 339 -8.78 17.99 23.88
C GLY A 339 -10.07 17.55 23.18
N ARG A 340 -9.96 16.60 22.24
CA ARG A 340 -11.04 16.00 21.44
C ARG A 340 -11.17 14.50 21.73
N GLU A 341 -12.15 13.86 21.11
CA GLU A 341 -12.33 12.42 21.14
C GLU A 341 -11.13 11.65 20.53
N VAL A 342 -10.87 10.46 21.04
CA VAL A 342 -9.81 9.56 20.57
C VAL A 342 -10.40 8.17 20.38
N VAL A 343 -10.22 7.60 19.20
CA VAL A 343 -10.54 6.19 18.94
C VAL A 343 -9.50 5.35 19.68
N VAL A 344 -9.96 4.53 20.63
CA VAL A 344 -9.11 3.62 21.40
C VAL A 344 -8.96 2.30 20.66
N ASP A 345 -10.06 1.82 20.09
CA ASP A 345 -10.10 0.71 19.16
C ASP A 345 -11.04 1.05 17.99
N ALA A 346 -10.63 0.70 16.77
CA ALA A 346 -11.33 1.05 15.54
C ALA A 346 -12.06 -0.14 14.90
N ASP A 347 -11.82 -1.36 15.39
CA ASP A 347 -12.46 -2.61 14.92
C ASP A 347 -12.67 -3.58 16.09
N ALA A 348 -13.41 -3.12 17.10
CA ALA A 348 -13.74 -3.94 18.25
C ALA A 348 -14.80 -4.99 17.90
N ASP A 349 -14.59 -6.21 18.39
CA ASP A 349 -15.55 -7.29 18.18
C ASP A 349 -16.90 -7.03 18.88
N PHE A 350 -17.93 -7.73 18.40
CA PHE A 350 -19.29 -7.53 18.89
C PHE A 350 -19.50 -8.02 20.33
N GLU A 351 -18.70 -8.96 20.83
CA GLU A 351 -18.82 -9.48 22.19
C GLU A 351 -18.28 -8.46 23.21
N THR A 352 -17.11 -7.90 22.93
CA THR A 352 -16.47 -6.79 23.64
C THR A 352 -17.38 -5.56 23.67
N VAL A 353 -17.90 -5.14 22.51
CA VAL A 353 -18.81 -3.97 22.41
C VAL A 353 -20.11 -4.21 23.18
N SER A 354 -20.67 -5.42 23.13
CA SER A 354 -21.85 -5.78 23.92
C SER A 354 -21.56 -5.79 25.43
N ALA A 355 -20.40 -6.32 25.86
CA ALA A 355 -20.00 -6.36 27.25
C ALA A 355 -19.73 -4.97 27.84
N LEU A 356 -19.20 -4.04 27.04
CA LEU A 356 -18.98 -2.64 27.42
C LEU A 356 -20.28 -1.83 27.45
N GLU A 357 -21.21 -2.01 26.50
CA GLU A 357 -22.51 -1.31 26.53
C GLU A 357 -23.39 -1.80 27.69
N GLU A 358 -23.40 -3.11 28.01
CA GLU A 358 -24.08 -3.64 29.21
C GLU A 358 -23.56 -2.98 30.50
N ARG A 359 -22.26 -2.64 30.54
CA ARG A 359 -21.56 -2.04 31.68
C ARG A 359 -21.30 -0.55 31.52
N ARG A 360 -22.00 0.15 30.62
CA ARG A 360 -21.72 1.56 30.26
C ARG A 360 -21.68 2.54 31.44
N ALA A 361 -22.35 2.23 32.55
CA ALA A 361 -22.28 3.01 33.79
C ALA A 361 -20.92 2.92 34.52
N GLU A 362 -20.10 1.91 34.22
CA GLU A 362 -18.75 1.68 34.75
C GLU A 362 -17.64 2.34 33.90
N PHE A 363 -17.98 2.85 32.71
CA PHE A 363 -17.04 3.43 31.74
C PHE A 363 -17.42 4.88 31.38
N PRO A 364 -17.21 5.85 32.28
CA PRO A 364 -17.53 7.26 32.02
C PRO A 364 -16.69 7.79 30.85
N GLY A 365 -17.34 8.56 29.96
CA GLY A 365 -16.73 9.11 28.75
C GLY A 365 -16.59 8.13 27.58
N LEU A 366 -16.93 6.84 27.76
CA LEU A 366 -16.91 5.86 26.68
C LEU A 366 -18.09 6.10 25.70
N TYR A 367 -17.80 6.03 24.40
CA TYR A 367 -18.76 6.12 23.32
C TYR A 367 -18.50 5.00 22.32
N LEU A 368 -19.50 4.11 22.18
CA LEU A 368 -19.47 3.00 21.23
C LEU A 368 -20.24 3.42 19.99
N GLU A 369 -19.63 3.28 18.83
CA GLU A 369 -20.19 3.76 17.56
C GLU A 369 -19.99 2.75 16.42
N MET A 370 -21.01 2.56 15.58
CA MET A 370 -20.84 1.82 14.34
C MET A 370 -20.14 2.70 13.30
N ARG A 371 -19.10 2.16 12.66
CA ARG A 371 -18.36 2.82 11.58
C ARG A 371 -18.27 1.89 10.35
N PRO A 372 -18.18 2.43 9.13
CA PRO A 372 -17.86 1.62 7.95
C PRO A 372 -16.43 1.07 8.10
N ARG A 373 -16.30 -0.26 8.15
CA ARG A 373 -15.03 -0.98 8.19
C ARG A 373 -14.73 -1.53 6.80
N ARG A 374 -13.52 -1.26 6.30
CA ARG A 374 -13.06 -1.79 5.00
C ARG A 374 -12.92 -3.32 5.05
N ARG A 375 -13.25 -4.00 3.97
CA ARG A 375 -13.07 -5.45 3.81
C ARG A 375 -12.58 -5.77 2.40
N TYR A 376 -11.52 -6.56 2.31
CA TYR A 376 -10.89 -6.97 1.05
C TYR A 376 -11.23 -8.44 0.80
N LEU A 377 -11.94 -8.74 -0.28
CA LEU A 377 -12.50 -10.09 -0.53
C LEU A 377 -11.47 -11.08 -1.11
N LEU A 378 -10.34 -10.58 -1.61
CA LEU A 378 -9.21 -11.40 -2.11
C LEU A 378 -8.11 -11.67 -1.06
N GLY A 379 -8.09 -10.95 0.07
CA GLY A 379 -7.05 -11.06 1.10
C GLY A 379 -5.63 -11.03 0.51
N GLU A 380 -4.81 -12.01 0.91
CA GLU A 380 -3.42 -12.20 0.42
C GLU A 380 -3.29 -12.27 -1.11
N ALA A 381 -4.33 -12.69 -1.85
CA ALA A 381 -4.25 -12.81 -3.31
C ALA A 381 -4.08 -11.44 -3.99
N ALA A 382 -4.40 -10.32 -3.32
CA ALA A 382 -4.35 -8.98 -3.90
C ALA A 382 -3.71 -7.93 -2.98
N GLY A 383 -2.93 -8.36 -1.97
CA GLY A 383 -2.41 -7.50 -0.91
C GLY A 383 -1.61 -6.29 -1.41
N HIS A 384 -0.72 -6.48 -2.39
CA HIS A 384 0.09 -5.40 -2.95
C HIS A 384 -0.70 -4.44 -3.85
N VAL A 385 -1.54 -4.98 -4.74
CA VAL A 385 -2.25 -4.20 -5.77
C VAL A 385 -3.41 -3.37 -5.20
N LEU A 386 -4.23 -3.94 -4.31
CA LEU A 386 -5.26 -3.17 -3.61
C LEU A 386 -4.64 -2.27 -2.53
N GLY A 387 -3.58 -2.75 -1.88
CA GLY A 387 -3.02 -2.12 -0.70
C GLY A 387 -3.96 -2.21 0.49
N TYR A 388 -3.78 -1.30 1.46
CA TYR A 388 -4.53 -1.28 2.71
C TYR A 388 -4.80 0.15 3.19
N VAL A 389 -5.66 0.29 4.20
CA VAL A 389 -5.99 1.57 4.86
C VAL A 389 -5.49 1.59 6.31
N GLY A 390 -5.23 2.77 6.87
CA GLY A 390 -4.84 2.95 8.27
C GLY A 390 -4.95 4.42 8.73
N GLU A 391 -4.74 4.70 10.02
CA GLU A 391 -4.88 6.08 10.55
C GLU A 391 -3.88 7.05 9.88
N ILE A 392 -4.36 8.21 9.45
CA ILE A 392 -3.55 9.28 8.84
C ILE A 392 -2.48 9.79 9.81
N THR A 393 -1.22 9.83 9.36
CA THR A 393 -0.08 10.28 10.17
C THR A 393 -0.04 11.81 10.28
N ALA A 394 0.78 12.33 11.21
CA ALA A 394 0.97 13.78 11.34
C ALA A 394 1.72 14.36 10.12
N GLU A 395 2.56 13.53 9.50
CA GLU A 395 3.36 13.78 8.31
C GLU A 395 2.48 13.80 7.05
N GLU A 396 1.58 12.82 6.90
CA GLU A 396 0.56 12.79 5.84
C GLU A 396 -0.40 13.96 5.94
N LEU A 397 -0.93 14.26 7.13
CA LEU A 397 -1.84 15.40 7.35
C LEU A 397 -1.18 16.77 7.11
N ALA A 398 0.16 16.82 7.05
CA ALA A 398 0.92 18.01 6.65
C ALA A 398 1.27 18.03 5.15
N SER A 399 0.95 16.98 4.39
CA SER A 399 1.22 16.88 2.95
C SER A 399 0.17 17.62 2.12
N PRO A 400 0.54 18.29 1.00
CA PRO A 400 -0.40 18.88 0.07
C PRO A 400 -1.45 17.91 -0.50
N SER A 401 -1.16 16.60 -0.54
CA SER A 401 -2.10 15.57 -1.01
C SER A 401 -3.35 15.43 -0.14
N PHE A 402 -3.27 15.82 1.14
CA PHE A 402 -4.35 15.68 2.12
C PHE A 402 -4.90 17.07 2.47
N ALA A 403 -5.85 17.55 1.66
CA ALA A 403 -6.47 18.86 1.85
C ALA A 403 -7.09 19.03 3.25
N ALA A 404 -6.62 20.00 4.03
CA ALA A 404 -6.94 20.18 5.45
C ALA A 404 -8.44 20.48 5.76
N ASP A 405 -9.23 20.84 4.75
CA ASP A 405 -10.68 21.01 4.88
C ASP A 405 -11.43 19.66 4.88
N LEU A 406 -10.87 18.66 4.19
CA LEU A 406 -11.41 17.29 4.07
C LEU A 406 -10.78 16.34 5.10
N TYR A 407 -9.47 16.43 5.31
CA TYR A 407 -8.69 15.47 6.11
C TYR A 407 -8.38 15.95 7.52
N ARG A 408 -8.44 15.02 8.48
CA ARG A 408 -8.25 15.26 9.91
C ARG A 408 -7.58 14.05 10.57
N GLN A 409 -6.73 14.31 11.56
CA GLN A 409 -6.15 13.24 12.39
C GLN A 409 -7.24 12.37 13.03
N GLY A 410 -7.03 11.06 13.09
CA GLY A 410 -8.07 10.07 13.42
C GLY A 410 -8.91 9.59 12.24
N MET A 411 -8.65 10.07 11.01
CA MET A 411 -9.23 9.49 9.78
C MET A 411 -8.42 8.29 9.31
N VAL A 412 -9.11 7.33 8.68
CA VAL A 412 -8.52 6.13 8.06
C VAL A 412 -8.40 6.37 6.56
N VAL A 413 -7.17 6.37 6.05
CA VAL A 413 -6.80 6.68 4.66
C VAL A 413 -6.00 5.54 4.04
N GLY A 414 -5.99 5.45 2.71
CA GLY A 414 -5.18 4.49 1.97
C GLY A 414 -3.68 4.71 2.16
N LYS A 415 -2.95 3.61 2.38
CA LYS A 415 -1.52 3.61 2.73
C LYS A 415 -0.61 3.03 1.64
N ASN A 416 -1.16 2.17 0.79
CA ASN A 416 -0.46 1.54 -0.33
C ASN A 416 -1.49 1.21 -1.42
N GLY A 417 -1.02 0.76 -2.60
CA GLY A 417 -1.87 0.23 -3.67
C GLY A 417 -2.92 1.21 -4.19
N ILE A 418 -3.97 0.65 -4.80
CA ILE A 418 -5.15 1.39 -5.30
C ILE A 418 -5.84 2.22 -4.22
N GLU A 419 -5.89 1.76 -2.97
CA GLU A 419 -6.47 2.55 -1.86
C GLU A 419 -5.75 3.89 -1.64
N ASN A 420 -4.43 3.95 -1.89
CA ASN A 420 -3.64 5.17 -1.77
C ASN A 420 -3.63 6.02 -3.04
N GLU A 421 -3.53 5.41 -4.22
CA GLU A 421 -3.56 6.14 -5.50
C GLU A 421 -4.90 6.88 -5.68
N TYR A 422 -6.01 6.17 -5.47
CA TYR A 422 -7.35 6.71 -5.64
C TYR A 422 -7.96 7.27 -4.33
N GLU A 423 -7.12 7.56 -3.33
CA GLU A 423 -7.53 8.05 -1.99
C GLU A 423 -8.54 9.21 -2.05
N GLN A 424 -8.28 10.22 -2.90
CA GLN A 424 -9.16 11.39 -3.02
C GLN A 424 -10.52 11.08 -3.66
N GLN A 425 -10.62 10.04 -4.48
CA GLN A 425 -11.88 9.54 -5.05
C GLN A 425 -12.62 8.66 -4.04
N LEU A 426 -11.88 7.77 -3.36
CA LEU A 426 -12.40 6.75 -2.45
C LEU A 426 -12.82 7.29 -1.08
N GLN A 427 -12.24 8.37 -0.55
CA GLN A 427 -12.49 8.81 0.83
C GLN A 427 -13.90 9.38 1.08
N GLY A 428 -14.47 10.11 0.12
CA GLY A 428 -15.72 10.86 0.34
C GLY A 428 -15.60 12.01 1.34
N ARG A 429 -16.74 12.52 1.82
CA ARG A 429 -16.82 13.66 2.76
C ARG A 429 -17.45 13.24 4.08
N GLN A 430 -16.74 13.42 5.18
CA GLN A 430 -17.28 13.13 6.52
C GLN A 430 -18.53 13.98 6.82
N GLY A 431 -19.51 13.33 7.48
CA GLY A 431 -20.69 13.96 8.04
C GLY A 431 -20.44 14.50 9.46
N LEU A 432 -21.49 15.03 10.08
CA LEU A 432 -21.44 15.65 11.41
C LEU A 432 -22.67 15.28 12.24
N ARG A 433 -22.44 14.76 13.45
CA ARG A 433 -23.47 14.40 14.42
C ARG A 433 -23.37 15.28 15.66
N TYR A 434 -24.51 15.78 16.14
CA TYR A 434 -24.57 16.64 17.33
C TYR A 434 -25.19 15.84 18.48
N LEU A 435 -24.40 15.61 19.54
CA LEU A 435 -24.86 14.90 20.74
C LEU A 435 -25.06 15.89 21.90
N GLU A 436 -26.15 15.69 22.65
CA GLU A 436 -26.46 16.41 23.88
C GLU A 436 -25.94 15.64 25.11
N PHE A 437 -25.36 16.37 26.07
CA PHE A 437 -24.72 15.86 27.28
C PHE A 437 -25.36 16.41 28.55
N ASP A 438 -25.47 15.57 29.59
CA ASP A 438 -25.91 15.97 30.92
C ASP A 438 -24.79 16.69 31.70
N ALA A 439 -25.14 17.33 32.81
CA ALA A 439 -24.19 18.09 33.65
C ALA A 439 -23.11 17.21 34.36
N ARG A 440 -23.10 15.89 34.12
CA ARG A 440 -22.08 14.93 34.57
C ARG A 440 -21.33 14.28 33.40
N GLY A 441 -21.57 14.71 32.16
CA GLY A 441 -20.86 14.22 30.97
C GLY A 441 -21.46 12.96 30.34
N HIS A 442 -22.65 12.51 30.72
CA HIS A 442 -23.33 11.40 30.05
C HIS A 442 -24.02 11.88 28.77
N ILE A 443 -23.99 11.07 27.71
CA ILE A 443 -24.76 11.31 26.49
C ILE A 443 -26.27 11.14 26.80
N VAL A 444 -27.05 12.18 26.53
CA VAL A 444 -28.52 12.17 26.63
C VAL A 444 -29.15 11.65 25.33
N GLY A 445 -28.53 11.96 24.18
CA GLY A 445 -28.98 11.53 22.86
C GLY A 445 -28.54 12.51 21.76
N ASP A 446 -29.18 12.42 20.60
CA ASP A 446 -29.01 13.40 19.52
C ASP A 446 -29.62 14.76 19.89
N PHE A 447 -28.87 15.84 19.63
CA PHE A 447 -29.34 17.20 19.84
C PHE A 447 -30.36 17.59 18.75
N GLY A 448 -31.65 17.40 19.04
CA GLY A 448 -32.77 17.65 18.11
C GLY A 448 -32.94 19.10 17.63
N GLY A 449 -32.13 20.05 18.12
CA GLY A 449 -32.06 21.41 17.58
C GLY A 449 -31.13 21.58 16.36
N ALA A 450 -30.36 20.55 15.99
CA ALA A 450 -29.55 20.51 14.79
C ALA A 450 -29.89 19.26 13.94
N ARG A 451 -29.61 19.33 12.63
CA ARG A 451 -29.66 18.14 11.77
C ARG A 451 -28.29 17.47 11.77
N THR A 452 -28.28 16.15 11.95
CA THR A 452 -27.14 15.31 11.57
C THR A 452 -26.92 15.42 10.06
N ASP A 453 -25.70 15.76 9.66
CA ASP A 453 -25.22 15.60 8.29
C ASP A 453 -24.70 14.16 8.14
N PRO A 454 -25.25 13.34 7.24
CA PRO A 454 -24.77 11.97 7.04
C PRO A 454 -23.39 11.91 6.37
N GLY A 455 -22.90 13.02 5.78
CA GLY A 455 -21.75 13.02 4.89
C GLY A 455 -22.10 12.57 3.48
N GLU A 456 -21.08 12.43 2.65
CA GLU A 456 -21.17 11.91 1.28
C GLU A 456 -20.19 10.74 1.12
N SER A 457 -20.67 9.62 0.57
CA SER A 457 -19.84 8.45 0.27
C SER A 457 -18.68 8.82 -0.67
N GLY A 458 -17.58 8.09 -0.58
CA GLY A 458 -16.60 8.05 -1.66
C GLY A 458 -17.23 7.59 -2.97
N GLN A 459 -16.59 7.96 -4.08
CA GLN A 459 -16.96 7.51 -5.42
C GLN A 459 -16.39 6.12 -5.66
N ASP A 460 -17.22 5.24 -6.21
CA ASP A 460 -16.81 3.89 -6.57
C ASP A 460 -15.74 3.89 -7.69
N LEU A 461 -14.98 2.79 -7.77
CA LEU A 461 -13.88 2.60 -8.73
C LEU A 461 -14.01 1.23 -9.40
N HIS A 462 -13.85 1.18 -10.72
CA HIS A 462 -13.82 -0.06 -11.49
C HIS A 462 -12.41 -0.31 -12.00
N LEU A 463 -11.91 -1.54 -11.85
CA LEU A 463 -10.58 -1.95 -12.29
C LEU A 463 -10.62 -2.79 -13.57
N ASN A 464 -9.48 -2.89 -14.26
CA ASN A 464 -9.19 -3.86 -15.32
C ASN A 464 -8.84 -5.25 -14.77
N LEU A 465 -8.56 -5.33 -13.46
CA LEU A 465 -8.27 -6.55 -12.72
C LEU A 465 -9.44 -7.55 -12.83
N ASP A 466 -9.14 -8.82 -13.10
CA ASP A 466 -10.13 -9.90 -13.02
C ASP A 466 -9.98 -10.64 -11.68
N MET A 467 -11.03 -10.60 -10.85
CA MET A 467 -10.99 -11.13 -9.49
C MET A 467 -10.64 -12.62 -9.44
N GLU A 468 -11.23 -13.40 -10.35
CA GLU A 468 -11.05 -14.85 -10.40
C GLU A 468 -9.67 -15.22 -10.94
N LEU A 469 -9.14 -14.46 -11.92
CA LEU A 469 -7.78 -14.66 -12.45
C LEU A 469 -6.73 -14.40 -11.37
N GLN A 470 -6.88 -13.32 -10.60
CA GLN A 470 -5.96 -12.97 -9.50
C GLN A 470 -6.00 -14.06 -8.40
N ALA A 471 -7.19 -14.50 -7.99
CA ALA A 471 -7.35 -15.60 -7.04
C ALA A 471 -6.78 -16.94 -7.56
N TRP A 472 -6.98 -17.23 -8.85
CA TRP A 472 -6.45 -18.41 -9.51
C TRP A 472 -4.92 -18.42 -9.50
N ILE A 473 -4.28 -17.29 -9.88
CA ILE A 473 -2.82 -17.12 -9.85
C ILE A 473 -2.27 -17.43 -8.45
N HIS A 474 -2.85 -16.83 -7.41
CA HIS A 474 -2.47 -17.11 -6.02
C HIS A 474 -2.57 -18.61 -5.69
N SER A 475 -3.65 -19.28 -6.09
CA SER A 475 -3.87 -20.72 -5.83
C SER A 475 -2.92 -21.68 -6.58
N ILE A 476 -2.20 -21.22 -7.61
CA ILE A 476 -1.23 -22.02 -8.37
C ILE A 476 0.23 -21.59 -8.14
N PHE A 477 0.48 -20.47 -7.47
CA PHE A 477 1.82 -20.02 -7.16
C PHE A 477 2.37 -20.85 -5.97
N PRO A 478 3.63 -21.36 -6.01
CA PRO A 478 4.11 -22.19 -4.91
C PRO A 478 4.40 -21.38 -3.65
N ASP A 479 3.69 -21.66 -2.54
CA ASP A 479 3.85 -21.00 -1.23
C ASP A 479 5.31 -20.89 -0.74
N SER A 480 6.15 -21.87 -1.11
CA SER A 480 7.56 -21.94 -0.73
C SER A 480 8.50 -21.15 -1.67
N MET A 481 7.96 -20.24 -2.49
CA MET A 481 8.72 -19.47 -3.48
C MET A 481 8.27 -18.02 -3.50
N ALA A 482 9.20 -17.13 -3.77
CA ALA A 482 8.94 -15.71 -3.98
C ALA A 482 8.96 -15.35 -5.48
N GLY A 483 8.29 -14.28 -5.88
CA GLY A 483 8.24 -13.86 -7.28
C GLY A 483 7.04 -12.98 -7.61
N ALA A 484 6.67 -12.91 -8.89
CA ALA A 484 5.55 -12.12 -9.37
C ALA A 484 4.94 -12.69 -10.67
N VAL A 485 3.66 -12.36 -10.89
CA VAL A 485 2.92 -12.61 -12.13
C VAL A 485 2.22 -11.32 -12.55
N VAL A 486 2.46 -10.89 -13.79
CA VAL A 486 1.79 -9.74 -14.40
C VAL A 486 1.04 -10.22 -15.63
N ALA A 487 -0.25 -9.89 -15.73
CA ALA A 487 -1.06 -10.17 -16.91
C ALA A 487 -1.69 -8.89 -17.47
N LEU A 488 -1.57 -8.68 -18.78
CA LEU A 488 -2.05 -7.50 -19.51
C LEU A 488 -2.94 -7.91 -20.68
N ASP A 489 -3.96 -7.10 -21.00
CA ASP A 489 -4.81 -7.26 -22.18
C ASP A 489 -4.13 -6.60 -23.42
N PRO A 490 -3.83 -7.34 -24.51
CA PRO A 490 -3.19 -6.79 -25.71
C PRO A 490 -4.00 -5.73 -26.47
N ALA A 491 -5.29 -5.55 -26.15
CA ALA A 491 -6.15 -4.59 -26.81
C ALA A 491 -5.95 -3.13 -26.35
N ASP A 492 -5.64 -2.92 -25.06
CA ASP A 492 -5.60 -1.59 -24.44
C ASP A 492 -4.51 -1.42 -23.35
N GLY A 493 -3.84 -2.50 -22.93
CA GLY A 493 -2.86 -2.48 -21.84
C GLY A 493 -3.47 -2.60 -20.44
N GLY A 494 -4.77 -2.85 -20.31
CA GLY A 494 -5.45 -3.06 -19.04
C GLY A 494 -4.81 -4.18 -18.22
N VAL A 495 -4.51 -3.91 -16.96
CA VAL A 495 -3.85 -4.86 -16.04
C VAL A 495 -4.88 -5.87 -15.53
N LEU A 496 -4.88 -7.05 -16.13
CA LEU A 496 -5.78 -8.16 -15.82
C LEU A 496 -5.44 -8.86 -14.50
N ALA A 497 -4.15 -8.93 -14.17
CA ALA A 497 -3.65 -9.45 -12.91
C ALA A 497 -2.30 -8.82 -12.55
N LEU A 498 -2.10 -8.54 -11.27
CA LEU A 498 -0.86 -7.98 -10.72
C LEU A 498 -0.58 -8.64 -9.37
N TYR A 499 0.22 -9.71 -9.39
CA TYR A 499 0.45 -10.57 -8.24
C TYR A 499 1.93 -10.60 -7.85
N SER A 500 2.21 -10.56 -6.54
CA SER A 500 3.54 -10.65 -5.94
C SER A 500 3.48 -11.59 -4.74
N ALA A 501 4.50 -12.45 -4.60
CA ALA A 501 4.59 -13.49 -3.59
C ALA A 501 5.95 -13.48 -2.86
N PRO A 502 6.00 -13.76 -1.55
CA PRO A 502 4.86 -13.84 -0.62
C PRO A 502 4.11 -12.51 -0.52
N SER A 503 2.88 -12.55 0.00
CA SER A 503 2.01 -11.37 0.20
C SER A 503 1.53 -11.29 1.66
N TYR A 504 0.52 -10.46 1.90
CA TYR A 504 -0.10 -10.21 3.21
C TYR A 504 -1.58 -9.90 3.00
N ASP A 505 -2.43 -10.19 3.99
CA ASP A 505 -3.84 -9.82 3.93
C ASP A 505 -4.04 -8.35 4.36
N PRO A 506 -4.59 -7.47 3.50
CA PRO A 506 -4.94 -6.09 3.88
C PRO A 506 -5.95 -5.97 5.02
N ASN A 507 -6.77 -6.99 5.27
CA ASN A 507 -7.73 -7.00 6.37
C ASN A 507 -7.04 -6.89 7.74
N GLU A 508 -5.83 -7.47 7.90
CA GLU A 508 -5.02 -7.41 9.14
C GLU A 508 -4.49 -6.00 9.46
N PHE A 509 -4.58 -5.06 8.52
CA PHE A 509 -4.22 -3.66 8.72
C PHE A 509 -5.43 -2.78 9.07
N VAL A 510 -6.65 -3.26 8.85
CA VAL A 510 -7.88 -2.54 9.17
C VAL A 510 -8.03 -2.46 10.69
N GLY A 511 -8.39 -1.29 11.21
CA GLY A 511 -8.44 -1.02 12.65
C GLY A 511 -7.06 -0.75 13.27
N GLY A 512 -6.02 -1.42 12.79
CA GLY A 512 -4.62 -1.19 13.14
C GLY A 512 -3.89 -2.49 13.46
N ILE A 513 -2.83 -2.79 12.70
CA ILE A 513 -2.07 -4.04 12.81
C ILE A 513 -1.42 -4.24 14.20
N SER A 514 -1.44 -5.48 14.69
CA SER A 514 -0.80 -5.85 15.96
C SER A 514 0.73 -5.70 15.89
N THR A 515 1.37 -5.43 17.03
CA THR A 515 2.83 -5.28 17.12
C THR A 515 3.58 -6.53 16.65
N ASP A 516 3.00 -7.69 16.92
CA ASP A 516 3.66 -8.98 16.76
C ASP A 516 3.52 -9.47 15.31
N LEU A 517 2.39 -9.22 14.65
CA LEU A 517 2.22 -9.45 13.22
C LEU A 517 3.04 -8.45 12.39
N TRP A 518 3.07 -7.17 12.76
CA TRP A 518 3.94 -6.20 12.09
C TRP A 518 5.43 -6.58 12.25
N ALA A 519 5.83 -7.06 13.44
CA ALA A 519 7.18 -7.54 13.68
C ALA A 519 7.51 -8.79 12.84
N SER A 520 6.58 -9.75 12.68
CA SER A 520 6.82 -10.92 11.83
C SER A 520 6.92 -10.55 10.35
N LEU A 521 5.98 -9.77 9.81
CA LEU A 521 6.02 -9.28 8.41
C LEU A 521 7.27 -8.47 8.08
N THR A 522 7.84 -7.75 9.06
CA THR A 522 9.08 -6.97 8.91
C THR A 522 10.35 -7.81 9.08
N ALA A 523 10.26 -8.96 9.77
CA ALA A 523 11.40 -9.85 10.03
C ALA A 523 11.49 -11.06 9.07
N ASP A 524 10.46 -11.29 8.25
CA ASP A 524 10.38 -12.40 7.31
C ASP A 524 11.39 -12.24 6.15
N GLU A 525 12.25 -13.25 5.96
CA GLU A 525 13.29 -13.25 4.91
C GLU A 525 12.71 -13.23 3.50
N GLY A 526 11.46 -13.68 3.31
CA GLY A 526 10.70 -13.59 2.07
C GLY A 526 10.21 -12.18 1.73
N ASN A 527 10.29 -11.22 2.65
CA ASN A 527 9.90 -9.81 2.45
C ASN A 527 8.45 -9.67 1.88
N PRO A 528 7.40 -10.11 2.61
CA PRO A 528 6.02 -10.12 2.10
C PRO A 528 5.45 -8.73 1.79
N LEU A 529 5.94 -7.68 2.44
CA LEU A 529 5.52 -6.29 2.18
C LEU A 529 6.08 -5.71 0.86
N TYR A 530 7.01 -6.41 0.18
CA TYR A 530 7.68 -5.93 -1.04
C TYR A 530 6.94 -6.37 -2.31
N ASP A 531 6.45 -5.41 -3.10
CA ASP A 531 5.82 -5.68 -4.39
C ASP A 531 6.86 -5.95 -5.50
N ARG A 532 7.03 -7.22 -5.81
CA ARG A 532 7.96 -7.72 -6.82
C ARG A 532 7.52 -7.44 -8.25
N SER A 533 6.25 -7.15 -8.48
CA SER A 533 5.69 -6.93 -9.82
C SER A 533 6.09 -5.57 -10.41
N VAL A 534 6.12 -4.52 -9.57
CA VAL A 534 6.44 -3.14 -9.98
C VAL A 534 7.68 -2.54 -9.31
N LEU A 535 8.18 -3.10 -8.20
CA LEU A 535 9.41 -2.63 -7.54
C LEU A 535 10.61 -3.55 -7.77
N GLY A 536 10.37 -4.86 -7.98
CA GLY A 536 11.38 -5.90 -8.18
C GLY A 536 12.29 -5.62 -9.38
N LEU A 537 13.62 -5.62 -9.19
CA LEU A 537 14.59 -5.32 -10.24
C LEU A 537 15.51 -6.51 -10.51
N TYR A 538 15.25 -7.22 -11.61
CA TYR A 538 15.93 -8.49 -11.92
C TYR A 538 16.54 -8.46 -13.32
N ALA A 539 17.65 -9.17 -13.53
CA ALA A 539 18.21 -9.34 -14.87
C ALA A 539 17.21 -10.09 -15.77
N PRO A 540 16.72 -9.51 -16.88
CA PRO A 540 15.70 -10.14 -17.74
C PRO A 540 16.26 -11.38 -18.47
N ALA A 541 17.58 -11.44 -18.64
CA ALA A 541 18.31 -12.52 -19.30
C ALA A 541 17.67 -12.86 -20.66
N SER A 542 17.47 -14.14 -20.98
CA SER A 542 17.03 -14.56 -22.32
C SER A 542 15.63 -14.09 -22.76
N THR A 543 14.82 -13.46 -21.90
CA THR A 543 13.58 -12.77 -22.33
C THR A 543 13.87 -11.46 -23.08
N TRP A 544 15.01 -10.82 -22.79
CA TRP A 544 15.50 -9.60 -23.44
C TRP A 544 15.91 -9.80 -24.90
N LYS A 545 16.23 -11.03 -25.31
CA LYS A 545 16.71 -11.34 -26.67
C LYS A 545 15.78 -10.83 -27.76
N LEU A 546 14.48 -10.70 -27.47
CA LEU A 546 13.48 -10.14 -28.36
C LEU A 546 13.66 -8.64 -28.59
N ALA A 547 14.14 -7.86 -27.61
CA ALA A 547 14.49 -6.45 -27.79
C ALA A 547 15.71 -6.33 -28.72
N THR A 548 16.76 -7.12 -28.47
CA THR A 548 17.93 -7.20 -29.37
C THR A 548 17.54 -7.63 -30.79
N ALA A 549 16.59 -8.56 -30.94
CA ALA A 549 16.08 -9.00 -32.24
C ALA A 549 15.29 -7.91 -32.96
N GLY A 550 14.35 -7.25 -32.28
CA GLY A 550 13.57 -6.14 -32.85
C GLY A 550 14.47 -4.98 -33.30
N ILE A 551 15.40 -4.56 -32.45
CA ILE A 551 16.38 -3.51 -32.77
C ILE A 551 17.22 -3.90 -34.00
N ALA A 552 17.64 -5.16 -34.13
CA ALA A 552 18.40 -5.60 -35.29
C ALA A 552 17.59 -5.69 -36.59
N LEU A 553 16.31 -6.06 -36.51
CA LEU A 553 15.39 -6.11 -37.65
C LEU A 553 15.07 -4.69 -38.16
N ASP A 554 14.77 -3.75 -37.26
CA ASP A 554 14.52 -2.35 -37.61
C ASP A 554 15.73 -1.69 -38.30
N LEU A 555 16.94 -1.92 -37.76
CA LEU A 555 18.18 -1.41 -38.35
C LEU A 555 18.57 -2.11 -39.67
N GLY A 556 17.85 -3.16 -40.08
CA GLY A 556 18.18 -3.96 -41.27
C GLY A 556 19.52 -4.69 -41.19
N VAL A 557 20.09 -4.85 -39.98
CA VAL A 557 21.39 -5.52 -39.77
C VAL A 557 21.26 -7.04 -39.65
N VAL A 558 20.05 -7.57 -39.75
CA VAL A 558 19.74 -9.00 -39.89
C VAL A 558 18.45 -9.16 -40.70
N THR A 559 18.29 -10.31 -41.38
CA THR A 559 16.98 -10.72 -41.93
C THR A 559 16.53 -12.03 -41.26
N PRO A 560 15.21 -12.35 -41.21
CA PRO A 560 14.71 -13.49 -40.44
C PRO A 560 15.36 -14.84 -40.78
N ASP A 561 15.63 -15.08 -42.06
CA ASP A 561 16.30 -16.28 -42.58
C ASP A 561 17.84 -16.25 -42.47
N GLU A 562 18.44 -15.18 -41.94
CA GLU A 562 19.88 -15.04 -41.94
C GLU A 562 20.57 -15.88 -40.86
N PHE A 563 21.46 -16.76 -41.32
CA PHE A 563 22.37 -17.52 -40.49
C PHE A 563 23.61 -16.71 -40.13
N MET A 564 23.96 -16.67 -38.84
CA MET A 564 25.17 -15.99 -38.37
C MET A 564 26.46 -16.68 -38.86
N ALA A 565 27.47 -15.87 -39.15
CA ALA A 565 28.72 -16.32 -39.79
C ALA A 565 29.54 -17.30 -38.94
N VAL A 566 29.48 -17.18 -37.60
CA VAL A 566 30.08 -18.17 -36.68
C VAL A 566 28.97 -19.07 -36.13
N PRO A 567 29.02 -20.40 -36.36
CA PRO A 567 28.06 -21.33 -35.77
C PRO A 567 28.25 -21.43 -34.25
N CYS A 568 27.16 -21.73 -33.55
CA CYS A 568 27.19 -21.92 -32.11
C CYS A 568 27.85 -23.26 -31.74
N ASN A 569 29.15 -23.22 -31.43
CA ASN A 569 29.94 -24.37 -30.94
C ASN A 569 30.13 -24.30 -29.41
N GLY A 570 29.03 -24.09 -28.67
CA GLY A 570 29.00 -23.94 -27.21
C GLY A 570 29.61 -22.65 -26.63
N SER A 571 30.35 -21.87 -27.42
CA SER A 571 30.92 -20.58 -27.00
C SER A 571 31.23 -19.67 -28.18
N PHE A 572 31.50 -18.39 -27.89
CA PHE A 572 31.95 -17.36 -28.82
C PHE A 572 33.17 -16.64 -28.25
N THR A 573 34.21 -16.46 -29.05
CA THR A 573 35.45 -15.81 -28.60
C THR A 573 35.54 -14.40 -29.17
N PHE A 574 35.61 -13.39 -28.30
CA PHE A 574 35.74 -11.99 -28.67
C PHE A 574 36.94 -11.35 -27.97
N GLY A 575 37.90 -10.88 -28.76
CA GLY A 575 39.20 -10.42 -28.26
C GLY A 575 39.92 -11.54 -27.49
N ALA A 576 40.20 -11.30 -26.21
CA ALA A 576 40.86 -12.26 -25.31
C ALA A 576 39.90 -12.95 -24.33
N ARG A 577 38.58 -12.88 -24.55
CA ARG A 577 37.54 -13.51 -23.71
C ARG A 577 36.71 -14.52 -24.52
N SER A 578 36.30 -15.60 -23.86
CA SER A 578 35.31 -16.54 -24.38
C SER A 578 34.02 -16.40 -23.58
N TYR A 579 32.90 -16.26 -24.28
CA TYR A 579 31.55 -16.10 -23.76
C TYR A 579 30.78 -17.40 -24.04
N ARG A 580 30.15 -17.99 -23.04
CA ARG A 580 29.55 -19.33 -23.15
C ARG A 580 28.11 -19.27 -23.66
N CYS A 581 27.72 -20.26 -24.44
CA CYS A 581 26.31 -20.59 -24.65
C CYS A 581 25.80 -21.42 -23.46
N HIS A 582 24.50 -21.35 -23.17
CA HIS A 582 23.90 -22.21 -22.15
C HIS A 582 23.96 -23.72 -22.53
N LEU A 583 23.92 -24.05 -23.83
CA LEU A 583 24.18 -25.41 -24.32
C LEU A 583 25.67 -25.57 -24.67
N ALA A 584 26.38 -26.38 -23.89
CA ALA A 584 27.83 -26.58 -24.03
C ALA A 584 28.25 -27.29 -25.34
N GLU A 585 27.39 -28.14 -25.90
CA GLU A 585 27.60 -28.79 -27.21
C GLU A 585 27.37 -27.81 -28.37
N GLY A 586 26.53 -26.80 -28.15
CA GLY A 586 26.17 -25.79 -29.13
C GLY A 586 24.98 -26.14 -30.02
N HIS A 587 24.47 -25.13 -30.74
CA HIS A 587 23.30 -25.21 -31.59
C HIS A 587 23.63 -25.24 -33.10
N GLY A 588 24.92 -25.20 -33.48
CA GLY A 588 25.33 -25.09 -34.88
C GLY A 588 24.87 -23.78 -35.54
N PHE A 589 24.50 -23.85 -36.82
CA PHE A 589 23.93 -22.72 -37.56
C PHE A 589 22.44 -22.57 -37.24
N ASN A 590 22.03 -21.34 -36.91
CA ASN A 590 20.63 -20.97 -36.61
C ASN A 590 20.29 -19.70 -37.39
N ASN A 591 19.07 -19.61 -37.94
CA ASN A 591 18.45 -18.35 -38.36
C ASN A 591 17.83 -17.62 -37.15
N LEU A 592 17.12 -16.50 -37.34
CA LEU A 592 16.60 -15.70 -36.23
C LEU A 592 15.56 -16.47 -35.39
N ALA A 593 14.58 -17.11 -36.04
CA ALA A 593 13.53 -17.86 -35.35
C ALA A 593 14.11 -19.07 -34.58
N GLN A 594 15.04 -19.80 -35.21
CA GLN A 594 15.78 -20.89 -34.55
C GLN A 594 16.61 -20.39 -33.37
N ALA A 595 17.25 -19.23 -33.48
CA ALA A 595 18.05 -18.65 -32.41
C ALA A 595 17.20 -18.20 -31.20
N ILE A 596 15.97 -17.72 -31.43
CA ILE A 596 15.02 -17.39 -30.36
C ILE A 596 14.48 -18.69 -29.72
N GLY A 597 14.03 -19.66 -30.54
CA GLY A 597 13.51 -20.97 -30.12
C GLY A 597 14.48 -21.78 -29.27
N ASN A 598 15.71 -21.94 -29.77
CA ASN A 598 16.84 -22.58 -29.09
C ASN A 598 17.52 -21.65 -28.07
N SER A 599 17.08 -20.39 -27.92
CA SER A 599 17.66 -19.42 -26.99
C SER A 599 19.17 -19.17 -27.16
N CYS A 600 19.71 -19.32 -28.37
CA CYS A 600 21.14 -19.45 -28.67
C CYS A 600 21.95 -18.16 -28.41
N ASP A 601 22.72 -18.11 -27.32
CA ASP A 601 23.49 -16.93 -26.90
C ASP A 601 24.52 -16.48 -27.96
N VAL A 602 25.18 -17.43 -28.63
CA VAL A 602 26.21 -17.15 -29.65
C VAL A 602 25.64 -16.43 -30.89
N TYR A 603 24.34 -16.58 -31.18
CA TYR A 603 23.67 -15.80 -32.22
C TYR A 603 23.51 -14.35 -31.75
N PHE A 604 23.01 -14.16 -30.53
CA PHE A 604 22.78 -12.83 -29.95
C PHE A 604 24.07 -12.05 -29.63
N TYR A 605 25.18 -12.73 -29.32
CA TYR A 605 26.51 -12.11 -29.23
C TYR A 605 26.96 -11.51 -30.56
N GLN A 606 26.73 -12.21 -31.68
CA GLN A 606 27.02 -11.70 -33.02
C GLN A 606 26.05 -10.59 -33.42
N LEU A 607 24.76 -10.75 -33.08
CA LEU A 607 23.73 -9.74 -33.33
C LEU A 607 24.03 -8.42 -32.61
N GLY A 608 24.39 -8.47 -31.32
CA GLY A 608 24.82 -7.29 -30.56
C GLY A 608 26.05 -6.58 -31.15
N LEU A 609 27.02 -7.35 -31.69
CA LEU A 609 28.17 -6.79 -32.40
C LEU A 609 27.81 -6.17 -33.77
N ARG A 610 26.70 -6.58 -34.41
CA ARG A 610 26.17 -5.91 -35.61
C ARG A 610 25.42 -4.62 -35.29
N ILE A 611 24.64 -4.61 -34.21
CA ILE A 611 23.96 -3.41 -33.70
C ILE A 611 25.00 -2.37 -33.25
N THR A 612 26.11 -2.82 -32.63
CA THR A 612 27.08 -2.02 -31.84
C THR A 612 26.54 -1.59 -30.46
N LEU A 613 27.46 -1.26 -29.55
CA LEU A 613 27.10 -0.89 -28.18
C LEU A 613 26.24 0.39 -28.16
N ASP A 614 26.71 1.49 -28.76
CA ASP A 614 26.05 2.79 -28.67
C ASP A 614 24.61 2.77 -29.19
N GLU A 615 24.38 2.08 -30.30
CA GLU A 615 23.04 1.96 -30.88
C GLU A 615 22.14 1.04 -30.05
N LEU A 616 22.66 -0.06 -29.48
CA LEU A 616 21.90 -0.87 -28.52
C LEU A 616 21.51 -0.04 -27.29
N LEU A 617 22.39 0.86 -26.81
CA LEU A 617 22.07 1.76 -25.69
C LEU A 617 20.97 2.75 -26.08
N ARG A 618 21.12 3.40 -27.24
CA ARG A 618 20.15 4.37 -27.77
C ARG A 618 18.77 3.78 -27.91
N ARG A 619 18.62 2.70 -28.70
CA ARG A 619 17.31 2.10 -29.01
C ARG A 619 16.63 1.51 -27.78
N SER A 620 17.38 0.91 -26.85
CA SER A 620 16.82 0.40 -25.60
C SER A 620 16.34 1.53 -24.66
N THR A 621 16.95 2.72 -24.75
CA THR A 621 16.51 3.91 -24.01
C THR A 621 15.24 4.52 -24.62
N GLU A 622 15.13 4.50 -25.94
CA GLU A 622 13.94 4.92 -26.70
C GLU A 622 12.73 4.00 -26.44
N ILE A 623 12.95 2.69 -26.29
CA ILE A 623 11.95 1.71 -25.81
C ILE A 623 11.61 1.90 -24.30
N GLY A 624 12.33 2.76 -23.58
CA GLY A 624 12.01 3.11 -22.19
C GLY A 624 12.45 2.08 -21.15
N PHE A 625 13.49 1.26 -21.42
CA PHE A 625 14.06 0.32 -20.44
C PHE A 625 14.90 0.98 -19.32
N SER A 626 15.03 2.31 -19.34
CA SER A 626 15.55 3.13 -18.24
C SER A 626 14.49 4.12 -17.70
N GLN A 627 13.20 3.79 -17.90
CA GLN A 627 12.05 4.62 -17.58
C GLN A 627 10.97 3.78 -16.88
N ARG A 628 10.06 4.46 -16.18
CA ARG A 628 8.82 3.87 -15.65
C ARG A 628 7.88 3.38 -16.77
N CYS A 629 6.88 2.59 -16.44
CA CYS A 629 5.74 2.28 -17.31
C CYS A 629 4.64 3.34 -17.17
N GLY A 630 4.54 3.97 -15.99
CA GLY A 630 3.53 4.97 -15.68
C GLY A 630 2.24 4.36 -15.11
N ILE A 631 2.34 3.20 -14.45
CA ILE A 631 1.18 2.55 -13.81
C ILE A 631 0.60 3.43 -12.69
N ASP A 632 -0.71 3.35 -12.54
CA ASP A 632 -1.55 3.93 -11.49
C ASP A 632 -1.36 3.23 -10.13
N LEU A 633 -0.13 3.32 -9.64
CA LEU A 633 0.28 2.93 -8.28
C LEU A 633 1.29 3.95 -7.72
N PRO A 634 1.29 4.20 -6.40
CA PRO A 634 2.12 5.25 -5.79
C PRO A 634 3.62 4.95 -5.83
N GLN A 635 4.02 3.73 -6.20
CA GLN A 635 5.42 3.29 -6.24
C GLN A 635 5.70 2.43 -7.48
N GLU A 636 6.67 2.85 -8.30
CA GLU A 636 7.20 2.05 -9.42
C GLU A 636 8.74 2.19 -9.52
N SER A 637 9.46 1.09 -9.77
CA SER A 637 10.89 1.07 -10.09
C SER A 637 11.14 1.38 -11.57
N GLN A 638 11.92 2.42 -11.87
CA GLN A 638 12.22 2.90 -13.25
C GLN A 638 13.16 2.01 -14.10
N GLY A 639 13.39 0.76 -13.70
CA GLY A 639 14.43 -0.10 -14.28
C GLY A 639 15.87 0.36 -13.99
N ILE A 640 16.84 -0.44 -14.42
CA ILE A 640 18.26 -0.08 -14.51
C ILE A 640 18.73 -0.51 -15.90
N PHE A 641 19.04 0.47 -16.75
CA PHE A 641 19.67 0.23 -18.05
C PHE A 641 20.66 1.37 -18.37
N PRO A 642 21.84 1.10 -18.97
CA PRO A 642 22.81 2.13 -19.32
C PRO A 642 22.39 2.91 -20.57
N ALA A 643 21.83 4.10 -20.41
CA ALA A 643 21.48 4.97 -21.54
C ALA A 643 22.68 5.49 -22.35
N GLU A 644 23.90 5.42 -21.80
CA GLU A 644 25.13 5.90 -22.43
C GLU A 644 26.38 5.21 -21.88
N ARG A 645 27.50 5.21 -22.63
CA ARG A 645 28.78 4.63 -22.19
C ARG A 645 29.29 5.20 -20.86
N ALA A 646 28.99 6.46 -20.54
CA ALA A 646 29.40 7.09 -19.27
C ALA A 646 28.75 6.46 -18.03
N PHE A 647 27.73 5.60 -18.17
CA PHE A 647 27.18 4.80 -17.07
C PHE A 647 28.26 3.98 -16.36
N TRP A 648 29.15 3.29 -17.09
CA TRP A 648 30.16 2.42 -16.48
C TRP A 648 31.25 3.21 -15.75
N GLU A 649 31.60 4.40 -16.24
CA GLU A 649 32.53 5.29 -15.54
C GLU A 649 31.94 5.76 -14.21
N ARG A 650 30.66 6.16 -14.20
CA ARG A 650 29.94 6.55 -12.97
C ARG A 650 29.69 5.39 -12.01
N ARG A 651 29.37 4.19 -12.51
CA ARG A 651 28.88 3.06 -11.70
C ARG A 651 29.98 2.07 -11.28
N PHE A 652 31.05 1.95 -12.07
CA PHE A 652 32.12 0.96 -11.92
C PHE A 652 33.55 1.53 -12.09
N GLY A 653 33.71 2.81 -12.46
CA GLY A 653 35.02 3.46 -12.57
C GLY A 653 35.85 3.09 -13.81
N TYR A 654 35.24 2.59 -14.89
CA TYR A 654 35.96 2.30 -16.13
C TYR A 654 35.17 2.65 -17.41
N ALA A 655 35.88 3.06 -18.46
CA ALA A 655 35.32 3.29 -19.79
C ALA A 655 34.94 1.95 -20.46
N PRO A 656 33.69 1.76 -20.91
CA PRO A 656 33.22 0.48 -21.44
C PRO A 656 33.78 0.23 -22.85
N ARG A 657 34.02 -1.05 -23.15
CA ARG A 657 34.50 -1.51 -24.46
C ARG A 657 33.35 -2.15 -25.22
N GLU A 658 33.53 -2.34 -26.53
CA GLU A 658 32.52 -2.99 -27.37
C GLU A 658 32.10 -4.39 -26.86
N GLY A 659 33.00 -5.09 -26.17
CA GLY A 659 32.72 -6.39 -25.54
C GLY A 659 31.66 -6.38 -24.43
N GLU A 660 31.18 -5.22 -23.98
CA GLU A 660 30.02 -5.12 -23.06
C GLU A 660 28.70 -5.40 -23.79
N VAL A 661 28.61 -5.17 -25.10
CA VAL A 661 27.37 -5.38 -25.89
C VAL A 661 26.93 -6.85 -25.90
N LEU A 662 27.88 -7.79 -25.78
CA LEU A 662 27.58 -9.23 -25.76
C LEU A 662 26.71 -9.61 -24.56
N ASN A 663 26.97 -9.04 -23.38
CA ASN A 663 26.16 -9.31 -22.19
C ASN A 663 24.79 -8.66 -22.29
N LEU A 664 24.75 -7.38 -22.71
CA LEU A 664 23.50 -6.63 -22.86
C LEU A 664 22.57 -7.27 -23.90
N ALA A 665 23.12 -7.76 -25.02
CA ALA A 665 22.36 -8.43 -26.08
C ALA A 665 21.61 -9.70 -25.61
N ILE A 666 22.02 -10.30 -24.50
CA ILE A 666 21.35 -11.45 -23.86
C ILE A 666 20.65 -11.11 -22.54
N GLY A 667 20.43 -9.82 -22.24
CA GLY A 667 19.74 -9.35 -21.03
C GLY A 667 20.57 -9.47 -19.75
N GLN A 668 21.89 -9.39 -19.85
CA GLN A 668 22.85 -9.53 -18.75
C GLN A 668 23.79 -8.32 -18.62
N GLY A 669 24.49 -8.23 -17.49
CA GLY A 669 25.31 -7.06 -17.14
C GLY A 669 24.49 -6.01 -16.39
N PRO A 670 24.69 -4.69 -16.63
CA PRO A 670 23.97 -3.63 -15.92
C PRO A 670 22.53 -3.42 -16.44
N ASN A 671 21.78 -4.50 -16.68
CA ASN A 671 20.40 -4.48 -17.13
C ASN A 671 19.52 -5.20 -16.11
N SER A 672 18.63 -4.47 -15.43
CA SER A 672 17.66 -5.00 -14.48
C SER A 672 16.29 -4.36 -14.73
N GLN A 673 15.24 -5.16 -14.90
CA GLN A 673 13.90 -4.71 -15.28
C GLN A 673 12.86 -5.20 -14.29
N THR A 674 11.73 -4.50 -14.22
CA THR A 674 10.55 -4.96 -13.48
C THR A 674 9.76 -5.98 -14.30
N PRO A 675 9.05 -6.93 -13.65
CA PRO A 675 8.09 -7.79 -14.34
C PRO A 675 7.06 -7.00 -15.14
N LEU A 676 6.58 -5.86 -14.62
CA LEU A 676 5.71 -4.94 -15.36
C LEU A 676 6.34 -4.36 -16.63
N LYS A 677 7.58 -3.85 -16.58
CA LYS A 677 8.27 -3.31 -17.78
C LYS A 677 8.52 -4.40 -18.81
N MET A 678 8.82 -5.63 -18.38
CA MET A 678 8.91 -6.78 -19.28
C MET A 678 7.54 -7.17 -19.87
N ALA A 679 6.44 -7.05 -19.11
CA ALA A 679 5.09 -7.26 -19.62
C ALA A 679 4.69 -6.19 -20.65
N GLN A 680 4.95 -4.90 -20.36
CA GLN A 680 4.75 -3.81 -21.32
C GLN A 680 5.56 -4.01 -22.61
N PHE A 681 6.79 -4.52 -22.51
CA PHE A 681 7.59 -4.84 -23.71
C PHE A 681 7.02 -6.03 -24.52
N TYR A 682 6.50 -7.08 -23.85
CA TYR A 682 5.83 -8.18 -24.56
C TYR A 682 4.45 -7.81 -25.10
N LEU A 683 3.80 -6.77 -24.53
CA LEU A 683 2.58 -6.16 -25.05
C LEU A 683 2.77 -5.63 -26.48
N ALA A 684 3.84 -4.86 -26.72
CA ALA A 684 4.19 -4.38 -28.06
C ALA A 684 4.47 -5.48 -29.10
N ILE A 685 4.89 -6.67 -28.66
CA ILE A 685 5.08 -7.83 -29.56
C ILE A 685 3.73 -8.53 -29.82
N ALA A 686 2.79 -8.47 -28.88
CA ALA A 686 1.45 -9.04 -29.02
C ALA A 686 0.51 -8.15 -29.86
N SER A 687 0.63 -6.82 -29.75
CA SER A 687 -0.16 -5.80 -30.43
C SER A 687 0.34 -5.50 -31.86
N ASP A 688 0.07 -4.31 -32.38
CA ASP A 688 0.59 -3.79 -33.65
C ASP A 688 2.00 -3.17 -33.55
N GLY A 689 2.68 -3.34 -32.42
CA GLY A 689 3.93 -2.64 -32.08
C GLY A 689 3.76 -1.63 -30.95
N SER A 690 2.52 -1.26 -30.61
CA SER A 690 2.20 -0.31 -29.54
C SER A 690 2.26 -0.93 -28.13
N ALA A 691 2.86 -0.18 -27.21
CA ALA A 691 2.89 -0.43 -25.77
C ALA A 691 2.20 0.74 -25.04
N PRO A 692 0.87 0.70 -24.87
CA PRO A 692 0.19 1.63 -23.96
C PRO A 692 0.77 1.56 -22.54
N THR A 693 0.49 2.59 -21.74
CA THR A 693 0.76 2.58 -20.30
C THR A 693 -0.16 1.57 -19.62
N PRO A 694 0.37 0.60 -18.83
CA PRO A 694 -0.47 -0.34 -18.10
C PRO A 694 -1.33 0.39 -17.06
N ALA A 695 -2.63 0.14 -17.06
CA ALA A 695 -3.58 0.76 -16.14
C ALA A 695 -4.40 -0.28 -15.38
N LEU A 696 -4.52 -0.11 -14.07
CA LEU A 696 -5.37 -0.88 -13.18
C LEU A 696 -6.81 -0.35 -13.17
N ALA A 697 -7.03 0.96 -13.22
CA ALA A 697 -8.36 1.56 -13.24
C ALA A 697 -8.94 1.71 -14.66
N GLN A 698 -10.24 1.45 -14.81
CA GLN A 698 -10.93 1.60 -16.09
C GLN A 698 -11.00 3.08 -16.50
N GLY A 699 -10.44 3.41 -17.67
CA GLY A 699 -10.38 4.77 -18.19
C GLY A 699 -9.23 5.62 -17.64
N ALA A 700 -8.39 5.10 -16.75
CA ALA A 700 -7.09 5.72 -16.46
C ALA A 700 -6.19 5.57 -17.68
N ASN A 701 -5.78 6.70 -18.26
CA ASN A 701 -4.93 6.76 -19.45
C ASN A 701 -4.21 8.12 -19.49
N GLU A 702 -3.36 8.36 -18.48
CA GLU A 702 -2.61 9.62 -18.31
C GLU A 702 -1.16 9.54 -18.83
N GLY A 703 -0.72 8.38 -19.33
CA GLY A 703 0.60 8.17 -19.92
C GLY A 703 0.59 8.19 -21.46
N GLU A 704 1.58 8.85 -22.06
CA GLU A 704 1.92 8.59 -23.47
C GLU A 704 2.59 7.21 -23.58
N GLY A 705 1.89 6.24 -24.16
CA GLY A 705 2.46 4.95 -24.54
C GLY A 705 3.55 5.08 -25.60
N TRP A 706 4.38 4.04 -25.74
CA TRP A 706 5.47 4.00 -26.71
C TRP A 706 5.22 2.93 -27.80
N SER A 707 6.08 2.88 -28.81
CA SER A 707 5.97 1.96 -29.96
C SER A 707 7.33 1.35 -30.29
N LEU A 708 7.35 0.12 -30.79
CA LEU A 708 8.54 -0.49 -31.40
C LEU A 708 8.84 0.05 -32.80
N ASP A 709 7.86 0.68 -33.46
CA ASP A 709 7.88 1.19 -34.85
C ASP A 709 8.31 0.15 -35.91
N LEU A 710 8.20 -1.14 -35.57
CA LEU A 710 8.54 -2.25 -36.44
C LEU A 710 7.51 -2.47 -37.55
N ALA A 711 7.99 -2.85 -38.73
CA ALA A 711 7.16 -3.38 -39.80
C ALA A 711 6.37 -4.63 -39.33
N PRO A 712 5.12 -4.85 -39.77
CA PRO A 712 4.32 -6.02 -39.36
C PRO A 712 5.02 -7.37 -39.61
N GLU A 713 5.79 -7.47 -40.70
CA GLU A 713 6.58 -8.64 -41.06
C GLU A 713 7.72 -8.91 -40.05
N HIS A 714 8.28 -7.85 -39.46
CA HIS A 714 9.28 -7.96 -38.40
C HIS A 714 8.64 -8.35 -37.06
N LEU A 715 7.44 -7.84 -36.74
CA LEU A 715 6.68 -8.27 -35.56
C LEU A 715 6.30 -9.76 -35.63
N GLU A 716 5.80 -10.23 -36.78
CA GLU A 716 5.51 -11.67 -36.94
C GLU A 716 6.80 -12.51 -36.95
N SER A 717 7.93 -11.99 -37.46
CA SER A 717 9.24 -12.67 -37.33
C SER A 717 9.69 -12.85 -35.87
N LEU A 718 9.35 -11.90 -34.98
CA LEU A 718 9.57 -12.07 -33.53
C LEU A 718 8.62 -13.13 -32.94
N ARG A 719 7.35 -13.15 -33.36
CA ARG A 719 6.36 -14.15 -32.94
C ARG A 719 6.72 -15.55 -33.42
N ASP A 720 7.20 -15.74 -34.64
CA ASP A 720 7.72 -17.03 -35.11
C ASP A 720 8.89 -17.50 -34.26
N GLY A 721 9.74 -16.59 -33.79
CA GLY A 721 10.75 -16.90 -32.78
C GLY A 721 10.16 -17.37 -31.44
N LEU A 722 9.13 -16.69 -30.92
CA LEU A 722 8.41 -17.06 -29.69
C LEU A 722 7.60 -18.36 -29.82
N ARG A 723 7.09 -18.64 -31.02
CA ARG A 723 6.40 -19.87 -31.44
C ARG A 723 7.38 -21.05 -31.54
N ALA A 724 8.61 -20.81 -32.00
CA ALA A 724 9.69 -21.79 -32.01
C ALA A 724 10.19 -22.21 -30.60
N VAL A 725 9.92 -21.42 -29.55
CA VAL A 725 10.22 -21.78 -28.14
C VAL A 725 9.21 -22.79 -27.59
N THR A 726 7.96 -22.73 -28.06
CA THR A 726 6.82 -23.50 -27.56
C THR A 726 6.41 -24.65 -28.50
N ALA A 727 6.90 -24.66 -29.75
CA ALA A 727 6.80 -25.77 -30.70
C ALA A 727 7.69 -26.98 -30.32
N PRO A 728 7.41 -28.20 -30.83
CA PRO A 728 8.21 -29.39 -30.55
C PRO A 728 9.72 -29.19 -30.81
N GLY A 729 10.53 -29.47 -29.79
CA GLY A 729 11.98 -29.22 -29.79
C GLY A 729 12.39 -27.90 -29.11
N GLY A 730 11.48 -26.92 -29.01
CA GLY A 730 11.70 -25.65 -28.33
C GLY A 730 11.81 -25.77 -26.80
N THR A 731 12.49 -24.81 -26.18
CA THR A 731 12.90 -24.88 -24.75
C THR A 731 11.75 -24.91 -23.72
N ALA A 732 10.50 -24.63 -24.10
CA ALA A 732 9.35 -24.62 -23.19
C ALA A 732 8.24 -25.65 -23.53
N HIS A 733 8.26 -26.20 -24.75
CA HIS A 733 7.17 -26.95 -25.40
C HIS A 733 6.28 -27.82 -24.49
N ILE A 734 6.89 -28.72 -23.72
CA ILE A 734 6.15 -29.72 -22.94
C ILE A 734 5.32 -29.15 -21.78
N ARG A 735 5.64 -27.93 -21.31
CA ARG A 735 4.93 -27.23 -20.22
C ARG A 735 4.07 -26.06 -20.70
N THR A 736 4.22 -25.66 -21.97
CA THR A 736 3.43 -24.58 -22.59
C THR A 736 2.40 -25.08 -23.62
N SER A 737 2.42 -26.36 -24.00
CA SER A 737 1.41 -26.93 -24.89
C SER A 737 0.08 -27.11 -24.16
N LEU A 738 -0.96 -26.42 -24.64
CA LEU A 738 -2.34 -26.44 -24.13
C LEU A 738 -3.31 -27.07 -25.17
N GLU A 739 -4.49 -27.48 -24.72
CA GLU A 739 -5.50 -28.08 -25.60
C GLU A 739 -6.10 -27.06 -26.60
N TYR A 740 -6.60 -25.91 -26.12
CA TYR A 740 -7.38 -24.95 -26.93
C TYR A 740 -6.57 -23.78 -27.49
N TRP A 741 -5.44 -23.44 -26.86
CA TRP A 741 -4.73 -22.17 -27.08
C TRP A 741 -3.31 -22.36 -27.62
N GLU A 742 -2.91 -21.48 -28.54
CA GLU A 742 -1.51 -21.30 -28.91
C GLU A 742 -0.82 -20.44 -27.86
N VAL A 743 0.31 -20.92 -27.34
CA VAL A 743 1.17 -20.18 -26.44
C VAL A 743 2.44 -19.81 -27.19
N LEU A 744 2.79 -18.53 -27.18
CA LEU A 744 4.05 -17.99 -27.69
C LEU A 744 4.80 -17.41 -26.50
N GLY A 745 6.11 -17.63 -26.38
CA GLY A 745 6.83 -17.02 -25.26
C GLY A 745 8.31 -17.30 -25.22
N LYS A 746 8.97 -16.80 -24.19
CA LYS A 746 10.41 -16.90 -24.01
C LYS A 746 10.79 -17.25 -22.58
N THR A 747 11.58 -18.31 -22.49
CA THR A 747 12.30 -18.75 -21.29
C THR A 747 13.44 -17.78 -20.94
N GLY A 748 13.60 -17.47 -19.67
CA GLY A 748 14.76 -16.76 -19.13
C GLY A 748 15.28 -17.41 -17.84
N THR A 749 16.58 -17.25 -17.61
CA THR A 749 17.28 -17.69 -16.40
C THR A 749 18.11 -16.51 -15.94
N GLY A 750 17.60 -15.77 -14.95
CA GLY A 750 18.20 -14.56 -14.41
C GLY A 750 19.35 -14.92 -13.47
N GLU A 751 20.58 -14.92 -13.98
CA GLU A 751 21.76 -14.99 -13.11
C GLU A 751 21.89 -13.73 -12.24
N HIS A 752 22.34 -13.94 -11.01
CA HIS A 752 22.70 -12.89 -10.06
C HIS A 752 24.03 -13.25 -9.38
N ALA A 753 24.56 -12.38 -8.52
CA ALA A 753 25.91 -12.51 -7.96
C ALA A 753 26.14 -13.84 -7.22
N GLU A 754 25.15 -14.35 -6.49
CA GLU A 754 25.28 -15.61 -5.75
C GLU A 754 25.09 -16.83 -6.65
N SER A 755 24.25 -16.75 -7.69
CA SER A 755 24.17 -17.84 -8.68
C SER A 755 25.43 -17.94 -9.54
N GLN A 756 26.09 -16.81 -9.81
CA GLN A 756 27.41 -16.79 -10.45
C GLN A 756 28.53 -17.28 -9.52
N ALA A 757 28.37 -17.14 -8.21
CA ALA A 757 29.22 -17.78 -7.20
C ALA A 757 28.88 -19.27 -6.97
N GLY A 758 27.76 -19.77 -7.52
CA GLY A 758 27.26 -21.13 -7.30
C GLY A 758 26.66 -21.37 -5.91
N THR A 759 26.33 -20.32 -5.16
CA THR A 759 25.78 -20.41 -3.79
C THR A 759 24.26 -20.30 -3.71
N ALA A 760 23.59 -19.87 -4.79
CA ALA A 760 22.12 -19.82 -4.88
C ALA A 760 21.64 -20.17 -6.30
N PRO A 761 20.39 -20.62 -6.49
CA PRO A 761 19.83 -20.77 -7.84
C PRO A 761 19.62 -19.41 -8.55
N PRO A 762 19.71 -19.37 -9.89
CA PRO A 762 19.27 -18.22 -10.68
C PRO A 762 17.73 -18.09 -10.64
N HIS A 763 17.23 -16.91 -10.99
CA HIS A 763 15.78 -16.64 -11.05
C HIS A 763 15.17 -17.25 -12.32
N ALA A 764 13.93 -17.73 -12.22
CA ALA A 764 13.20 -18.34 -13.33
C ALA A 764 12.25 -17.31 -13.97
N TRP A 765 12.49 -16.95 -15.23
CA TRP A 765 11.61 -16.07 -16.00
C TRP A 765 10.85 -16.85 -17.07
N PHE A 766 9.58 -16.51 -17.28
CA PHE A 766 8.90 -16.76 -18.54
C PHE A 766 8.05 -15.54 -18.92
N ALA A 767 8.31 -14.97 -20.10
CA ALA A 767 7.52 -13.88 -20.67
C ALA A 767 6.84 -14.39 -21.93
N GLY A 768 5.52 -14.24 -22.05
CA GLY A 768 4.79 -14.80 -23.18
C GLY A 768 3.38 -14.25 -23.35
N MET A 769 2.66 -14.84 -24.28
CA MET A 769 1.34 -14.44 -24.73
C MET A 769 0.58 -15.66 -25.26
N ALA A 770 -0.75 -15.60 -25.26
CA ALA A 770 -1.58 -16.72 -25.72
C ALA A 770 -2.87 -16.26 -26.40
N GLY A 771 -3.42 -17.11 -27.27
CA GLY A 771 -4.68 -16.87 -27.97
C GLY A 771 -5.14 -18.10 -28.76
N PRO A 772 -6.15 -17.96 -29.65
CA PRO A 772 -6.55 -19.01 -30.58
C PRO A 772 -5.43 -19.40 -31.55
N PHE A 773 -5.38 -20.67 -31.97
CA PHE A 773 -4.35 -21.14 -32.93
C PHE A 773 -4.38 -20.38 -34.26
N GLY A 774 -3.24 -19.77 -34.62
CA GLY A 774 -3.10 -18.90 -35.79
C GLY A 774 -3.86 -17.56 -35.69
N GLY A 775 -4.37 -17.22 -34.50
CA GLY A 775 -5.01 -15.94 -34.20
C GLY A 775 -4.07 -14.92 -33.55
N PRO A 776 -4.54 -13.69 -33.29
CA PRO A 776 -3.82 -12.74 -32.45
C PRO A 776 -3.74 -13.24 -31.00
N PRO A 777 -2.71 -12.87 -30.23
CA PRO A 777 -2.71 -13.09 -28.79
C PRO A 777 -3.77 -12.22 -28.10
N GLU A 778 -4.41 -12.77 -27.08
CA GLU A 778 -5.50 -12.14 -26.33
C GLU A 778 -5.18 -11.96 -24.84
N ILE A 779 -4.00 -12.41 -24.40
CA ILE A 779 -3.42 -12.13 -23.08
C ILE A 779 -1.89 -12.13 -23.22
N VAL A 780 -1.22 -11.18 -22.58
CA VAL A 780 0.23 -11.21 -22.29
C VAL A 780 0.42 -11.56 -20.82
N VAL A 781 1.31 -12.49 -20.51
CA VAL A 781 1.62 -12.91 -19.14
C VAL A 781 3.14 -13.01 -18.96
N VAL A 782 3.65 -12.34 -17.93
CA VAL A 782 5.04 -12.42 -17.50
C VAL A 782 5.12 -12.94 -16.08
N VAL A 783 5.93 -13.98 -15.89
CA VAL A 783 6.16 -14.64 -14.61
C VAL A 783 7.66 -14.56 -14.28
N ILE A 784 7.96 -14.14 -13.05
CA ILE A 784 9.26 -14.38 -12.42
C ILE A 784 9.07 -15.20 -11.15
N VAL A 785 9.99 -16.14 -10.92
CA VAL A 785 10.14 -16.83 -9.63
C VAL A 785 11.58 -16.69 -9.16
N GLU A 786 11.76 -16.01 -8.03
CA GLU A 786 13.05 -15.83 -7.36
C GLU A 786 13.61 -17.20 -6.99
N TYR A 787 14.90 -17.40 -7.27
CA TYR A 787 15.61 -18.67 -7.07
C TYR A 787 14.95 -19.91 -7.72
N GLY A 788 14.03 -19.73 -8.68
CA GLY A 788 13.28 -20.82 -9.33
C GLY A 788 14.09 -21.73 -10.25
N GLN A 789 15.41 -21.53 -10.38
CA GLN A 789 16.41 -22.33 -11.12
C GLN A 789 16.24 -22.41 -12.65
N SER A 790 15.02 -22.46 -13.18
CA SER A 790 14.76 -22.54 -14.62
C SER A 790 13.38 -22.00 -14.99
N GLY A 791 13.37 -21.01 -15.88
CA GLY A 791 12.16 -20.45 -16.48
C GLY A 791 11.29 -21.48 -17.21
N SER A 792 11.88 -22.54 -17.77
CA SER A 792 11.10 -23.58 -18.45
C SER A 792 10.38 -24.50 -17.48
N SER A 793 10.95 -24.84 -16.32
CA SER A 793 10.33 -25.79 -15.38
C SER A 793 9.36 -25.18 -14.37
N VAL A 794 9.56 -23.91 -13.98
CA VAL A 794 8.74 -23.26 -12.92
C VAL A 794 7.87 -22.14 -13.49
N ALA A 795 8.45 -21.16 -14.18
CA ALA A 795 7.68 -20.00 -14.65
C ALA A 795 6.74 -20.30 -15.83
N SER A 796 7.17 -21.13 -16.80
CA SER A 796 6.36 -21.44 -17.99
C SER A 796 5.04 -22.19 -17.71
N PRO A 797 4.94 -23.19 -16.80
CA PRO A 797 3.64 -23.78 -16.46
C PRO A 797 2.73 -22.81 -15.71
N ILE A 798 3.25 -21.94 -14.82
CA ILE A 798 2.44 -20.90 -14.16
C ILE A 798 1.80 -20.00 -15.23
N MET A 799 2.63 -19.43 -16.12
CA MET A 799 2.17 -18.59 -17.23
C MET A 799 1.09 -19.29 -18.08
N SER A 800 1.32 -20.54 -18.44
CA SER A 800 0.42 -21.29 -19.33
C SER A 800 -0.92 -21.59 -18.66
N LYS A 801 -0.93 -21.83 -17.33
CA LYS A 801 -2.16 -22.04 -16.55
C LYS A 801 -2.95 -20.75 -16.29
N THR A 802 -2.26 -19.62 -16.11
CA THR A 802 -2.87 -18.28 -16.03
C THR A 802 -3.56 -17.95 -17.35
N ALA A 803 -2.87 -18.13 -18.48
CA ALA A 803 -3.42 -17.91 -19.80
C ALA A 803 -4.59 -18.86 -20.13
N ASP A 804 -4.45 -20.16 -19.84
CA ASP A 804 -5.52 -21.14 -20.07
C ASP A 804 -6.77 -20.83 -19.25
N PHE A 805 -6.63 -20.43 -17.98
CA PHE A 805 -7.76 -20.02 -17.14
C PHE A 805 -8.50 -18.80 -17.72
N TYR A 806 -7.76 -17.72 -18.03
CA TYR A 806 -8.34 -16.50 -18.59
C TYR A 806 -9.07 -16.75 -19.92
N LEU A 807 -8.41 -17.44 -20.86
CA LEU A 807 -8.98 -17.71 -22.18
C LEU A 807 -10.17 -18.68 -22.09
N ARG A 808 -10.15 -19.68 -21.19
CA ARG A 808 -11.31 -20.55 -20.94
C ARG A 808 -12.51 -19.76 -20.40
N LYS A 809 -12.30 -18.87 -19.41
CA LYS A 809 -13.34 -17.96 -18.90
C LYS A 809 -13.90 -17.07 -20.03
N LYS A 810 -13.02 -16.44 -20.83
CA LYS A 810 -13.38 -15.55 -21.95
C LYS A 810 -14.19 -16.23 -23.06
N TYR A 811 -14.04 -17.55 -23.24
CA TYR A 811 -14.66 -18.33 -24.30
C TYR A 811 -15.71 -19.37 -23.82
N ASP A 812 -16.21 -19.24 -22.58
CA ASP A 812 -17.19 -20.17 -21.96
C ASP A 812 -16.74 -21.66 -21.95
N ILE A 813 -15.43 -21.93 -21.99
CA ILE A 813 -14.89 -23.30 -22.00
C ILE A 813 -14.72 -23.81 -20.57
N PRO A 814 -15.22 -25.02 -20.22
CA PRO A 814 -15.02 -25.59 -18.89
C PRO A 814 -13.55 -25.72 -18.48
N PHE A 815 -13.26 -25.37 -17.23
CA PHE A 815 -11.94 -25.47 -16.64
C PHE A 815 -11.54 -26.94 -16.36
N ASP A 816 -10.24 -27.27 -16.50
CA ASP A 816 -9.68 -28.60 -16.16
C ASP A 816 -8.47 -28.44 -15.22
N THR A 817 -8.34 -29.36 -14.27
CA THR A 817 -7.15 -29.53 -13.40
C THR A 817 -5.94 -30.13 -14.13
N VAL A 818 -6.09 -30.53 -15.39
CA VAL A 818 -5.03 -30.99 -16.30
C VAL A 818 -4.98 -30.04 -17.49
N GLN A 819 -4.03 -29.11 -17.48
CA GLN A 819 -4.00 -28.02 -18.47
C GLN A 819 -2.85 -28.20 -19.46
N THR A 820 -1.66 -28.54 -18.96
CA THR A 820 -0.45 -28.65 -19.78
C THR A 820 -0.24 -30.08 -20.28
N TYR A 821 0.40 -30.21 -21.44
CA TYR A 821 0.77 -31.51 -22.02
C TYR A 821 1.54 -32.41 -21.03
N LEU A 822 2.50 -31.85 -20.28
CA LEU A 822 3.25 -32.58 -19.26
C LEU A 822 2.32 -33.21 -18.20
N GLU A 823 1.28 -32.51 -17.75
CA GLU A 823 0.35 -33.03 -16.74
C GLU A 823 -0.53 -34.15 -17.30
N HIS A 824 -0.96 -34.06 -18.57
CA HIS A 824 -1.66 -35.17 -19.22
C HIS A 824 -0.80 -36.44 -19.27
N ILE A 825 0.47 -36.34 -19.69
CA ILE A 825 1.35 -37.52 -19.78
C ILE A 825 1.87 -38.01 -18.41
N GLN A 826 1.77 -37.21 -17.37
CA GLN A 826 1.99 -37.63 -15.98
C GLN A 826 0.79 -38.40 -15.40
N ARG A 827 -0.45 -38.07 -15.81
CA ARG A 827 -1.67 -38.73 -15.34
C ARG A 827 -2.16 -39.88 -16.23
N GLY A 828 -1.70 -39.97 -17.49
CA GLY A 828 -2.20 -40.95 -18.45
C GLY A 828 -1.45 -40.98 -19.80
N PRO A 829 -2.06 -41.56 -20.86
CA PRO A 829 -1.47 -41.60 -22.19
C PRO A 829 -1.50 -40.23 -22.90
N VAL A 830 -0.68 -40.08 -23.94
CA VAL A 830 -0.64 -38.90 -24.82
C VAL A 830 -2.06 -38.53 -25.31
N PRO A 831 -2.57 -37.32 -24.99
CA PRO A 831 -3.95 -36.95 -25.30
C PRO A 831 -4.21 -36.88 -26.81
N ALA A 832 -5.49 -36.92 -27.19
CA ALA A 832 -5.91 -36.95 -28.60
C ALA A 832 -5.48 -35.65 -29.32
N TRP A 833 -5.82 -34.49 -28.76
CA TRP A 833 -5.47 -33.17 -29.29
C TRP A 833 -3.98 -33.02 -29.63
N TYR A 834 -3.09 -33.57 -28.79
CA TYR A 834 -1.65 -33.48 -29.00
C TYR A 834 -1.20 -34.38 -30.17
N ARG A 835 -1.76 -35.58 -30.30
CA ARG A 835 -1.45 -36.50 -31.43
C ARG A 835 -2.01 -36.01 -32.76
N GLU A 836 -3.11 -35.27 -32.73
CA GLU A 836 -3.74 -34.66 -33.91
C GLU A 836 -2.98 -33.40 -34.37
N ARG A 837 -2.51 -32.58 -33.43
CA ARG A 837 -1.70 -31.38 -33.71
C ARG A 837 -0.25 -31.70 -34.07
N TYR A 838 0.34 -32.69 -33.41
CA TYR A 838 1.73 -33.13 -33.60
C TYR A 838 1.76 -34.62 -33.97
N PRO A 839 1.29 -35.00 -35.18
CA PRO A 839 1.33 -36.37 -35.64
C PRO A 839 2.79 -36.84 -35.72
N THR A 840 3.15 -37.82 -34.89
CA THR A 840 4.48 -38.44 -34.96
C THR A 840 4.61 -39.18 -36.29
N ASN A 841 5.62 -38.82 -37.09
CA ASN A 841 5.94 -39.54 -38.32
C ASN A 841 6.25 -41.01 -37.99
N ALA A 842 5.29 -41.90 -38.27
CA ALA A 842 5.36 -43.33 -37.99
C ALA A 842 6.30 -44.06 -38.97
N GLY A 843 7.57 -43.63 -39.03
CA GLY A 843 8.59 -44.10 -39.96
C GLY A 843 10.02 -44.12 -39.41
N SER A 844 10.32 -43.42 -38.30
CA SER A 844 11.61 -43.49 -37.60
C SER A 844 11.46 -44.16 -36.24
N ARG A 845 12.08 -45.32 -36.06
CA ARG A 845 12.32 -45.99 -34.78
C ARG A 845 13.78 -45.81 -34.36
#